data_AF-A0A8S2ABK8-F1
#
_entry.id   AF-A0A8S2ABK8-F1
#
_cell.length_a   1.000
_cell.length_b   1.000
_cell.length_c   1.000
_cell.angle_alpha   90.00
_cell.angle_beta   90.00
_cell.angle_gamma   90.00
#
_symmetry.space_group_name_H-M   'P 1'
#
loop_
_entity.id
_entity.type
_entity.pdbx_description
1 polymer ?
#
loop_
_entity_poly.entity_id
_entity_poly.type
_entity_poly.pdbx_seq_one_letter_code
_entity_poly.pdbx_strand_id
1 'polypeptide(L)'
;MRDVRFAMSVRPRLRIVGVLILAAWIGFAALFGLLKPVKNGCTMTYMYPTYIPISVTDDATPGRYGLYLYHEGWRKIDFKEHLKKLSGVPVLFIPGNAGSYKQVRSVAAESDRAFQGGPFERTFYQEASLFREGGADTEFVDYDLPSQYSNRLDWFAVDLEGEHSAMDGRILEEHTEYVVYAIHRILDQYKESHDTREREGAAASSNLPHNVILVGHSMGGFVARAAAVHPRLRKSAVQTIITLSSPHQSPPLALQPSLGHYFAQVNREWKKGYEVQTSPGGSYVSDPLLSGVVVVSISGGYNDYQVRSKLESLDGIVPSSHGFMISSTSMKNVWLSMEHQAILWCNQLVVQVSHTLLSLVDSKTNQPFSDTDKRLWVLTRMLQSALAQSFNGMTPMEVSHELPMLASKGSTCSLDWRDDALDRDLYIQTSTVTILAMDGRRRWLDIDLLGSNGKNHFIFVTNLAPCSGVRLHLWPEKEKSNSNLPVCERIVEVTSKMVLIPAGPAPKQSEPGSQTEQAPPSAVLKLGPEDMRGFRFLTISVAPREAVSGKPPVAVSMAVGQFFNPGNGAVEVSSQSMLLSTYWAKEIFLKEDHPLAYNLSFATSLGLLPTTLSLKTAGCGIKTFGLPDGETGDLDKDKLCKLRCFPPVALAWDSASGLHVFANLYSETIVIDSSPALWSSQSSEKTTVMLLVDPHCSYTASVHVSAPAISSRFVLLYGPQIVGISFAVVMFALMRQANQWDNKLSVPPLLSAVEYNLEMPSPFLLLAILPLISSLFYSFLMAQPIPPLTSFTVVSLICYLLANAFISVLTIVSKFAFQASALVHTTVKSRCQALERNYSLAFLHWFSILSSSFVCLKAIRILKLNTKIVMTLVAVTLVSFVHPALGLFVLLASHALCCHNSMCCIVTSSRRKESVDQKNEAERKTRHPSSREDPVSGDLSEKSFVETQADIFNHRHGLLILHLLAALMFVPSLAAWFQRIGTGQSFPWFADSALCVGVIFHGILNSRPESSILRSFPFLSGHQLRPHHIYLLAGYYCFFSGLELAPYKVFYAIASLGYISLTLKISQVNKNDLRFRTKSRIHRN
;
A
#
# COMPACT_ATOMS: atom_id res chain seq x y z
N MET A 1 42.38 11.23 37.50
CA MET A 1 42.24 11.41 36.03
C MET A 1 42.11 10.11 35.20
N ARG A 2 42.03 8.91 35.83
CA ARG A 2 41.71 7.63 35.15
C ARG A 2 40.20 7.29 35.18
N ASP A 3 39.47 7.70 36.21
CA ASP A 3 38.04 7.34 36.35
C ASP A 3 37.06 8.13 35.46
N VAL A 4 37.46 9.31 34.97
CA VAL A 4 36.63 10.10 34.03
C VAL A 4 36.68 9.53 32.61
N ARG A 5 37.72 8.76 32.25
CA ARG A 5 37.83 8.10 30.93
C ARG A 5 36.99 6.83 30.81
N PHE A 6 36.71 6.14 31.92
CA PHE A 6 35.85 4.95 31.90
C PHE A 6 34.36 5.32 31.72
N ALA A 7 33.90 6.41 32.34
CA ALA A 7 32.53 6.89 32.17
C ALA A 7 32.23 7.43 30.76
N MET A 8 33.23 7.94 30.03
CA MET A 8 33.06 8.43 28.64
C MET A 8 33.16 7.33 27.58
N SER A 9 33.74 6.15 27.88
CA SER A 9 33.83 5.02 26.94
C SER A 9 32.61 4.09 26.96
N VAL A 10 31.78 4.14 28.01
CA VAL A 10 30.60 3.25 28.17
C VAL A 10 29.35 3.86 27.53
N ARG A 11 29.17 5.19 27.63
CA ARG A 11 28.03 5.95 27.06
C ARG A 11 27.81 5.80 25.55
N PRO A 12 28.84 5.72 24.69
CA PRO A 12 28.65 5.57 23.25
C PRO A 12 27.95 4.24 22.91
N ARG A 13 28.48 3.12 23.41
CA ARG A 13 28.01 1.76 23.10
C ARG A 13 26.57 1.51 23.52
N LEU A 14 26.11 2.18 24.58
CA LEU A 14 24.72 2.10 25.07
C LEU A 14 23.70 2.60 24.04
N ARG A 15 24.03 3.61 23.21
CA ARG A 15 23.10 4.18 22.22
C ARG A 15 22.78 3.21 21.09
N ILE A 16 23.81 2.59 20.52
CA ILE A 16 23.64 1.56 19.49
C ILE A 16 22.86 0.38 20.06
N VAL A 17 23.21 -0.08 21.27
CA VAL A 17 22.49 -1.18 21.92
C VAL A 17 21.00 -0.84 22.09
N GLY A 18 20.67 0.36 22.53
CA GLY A 18 19.26 0.81 22.64
C GLY A 18 18.52 0.79 21.31
N VAL A 19 19.14 1.30 20.25
CA VAL A 19 18.55 1.32 18.89
C VAL A 19 18.39 -0.11 18.33
N LEU A 20 19.33 -1.02 18.61
CA LEU A 20 19.25 -2.43 18.21
C LEU A 20 18.12 -3.16 18.95
N ILE A 21 17.95 -2.92 20.26
CA ILE A 21 16.86 -3.50 21.04
C ILE A 21 15.50 -3.04 20.49
N LEU A 22 15.36 -1.74 20.20
CA LEU A 22 14.15 -1.18 19.60
C LEU A 22 13.84 -1.83 18.24
N ALA A 23 14.84 -1.94 17.37
CA ALA A 23 14.68 -2.55 16.05
C ALA A 23 14.33 -4.04 16.15
N ALA A 24 14.94 -4.77 17.08
CA ALA A 24 14.62 -6.18 17.32
C ALA A 24 13.19 -6.37 17.85
N TRP A 25 12.74 -5.51 18.76
CA TRP A 25 11.37 -5.53 19.28
C TRP A 25 10.34 -5.25 18.17
N ILE A 26 10.53 -4.18 17.38
CA ILE A 26 9.65 -3.86 16.24
C ILE A 26 9.67 -5.00 15.22
N GLY A 27 10.85 -5.52 14.88
CA GLY A 27 11.00 -6.61 13.91
C GLY A 27 10.30 -7.90 14.35
N PHE A 28 10.45 -8.30 15.61
CA PHE A 28 9.80 -9.50 16.15
C PHE A 28 8.27 -9.32 16.24
N ALA A 29 7.80 -8.17 16.73
CA ALA A 29 6.38 -7.87 16.79
C ALA A 29 5.74 -7.81 15.39
N ALA A 30 6.44 -7.24 14.41
CA ALA A 30 6.02 -7.21 13.02
C ALA A 30 5.92 -8.62 12.43
N LEU A 31 6.94 -9.45 12.64
CA LEU A 31 6.94 -10.85 12.17
C LEU A 31 5.77 -11.63 12.80
N PHE A 32 5.55 -11.51 14.10
CA PHE A 32 4.41 -12.15 14.76
C PHE A 32 3.07 -11.66 14.20
N GLY A 33 2.94 -10.36 13.91
CA GLY A 33 1.74 -9.80 13.29
C GLY A 33 1.49 -10.33 11.88
N LEU A 34 2.53 -10.39 11.03
CA LEU A 34 2.45 -10.86 9.65
C LEU A 34 2.20 -12.36 9.53
N LEU A 35 2.60 -13.15 10.52
CA LEU A 35 2.34 -14.60 10.56
C LEU A 35 0.94 -14.95 11.10
N LYS A 36 0.21 -13.97 11.64
CA LYS A 36 -1.14 -14.21 12.16
C LYS A 36 -2.12 -14.34 10.98
N PRO A 37 -2.89 -15.45 10.89
CA PRO A 37 -3.84 -15.64 9.81
C PRO A 37 -4.98 -14.62 9.91
N VAL A 38 -5.36 -14.07 8.76
CA VAL A 38 -6.50 -13.16 8.62
C VAL A 38 -7.76 -13.97 8.32
N LYS A 39 -8.88 -13.65 8.98
CA LYS A 39 -10.18 -14.25 8.67
C LYS A 39 -10.87 -13.39 7.61
N ASN A 40 -10.97 -13.87 6.38
CA ASN A 40 -11.47 -13.04 5.26
C ASN A 40 -13.00 -12.97 5.16
N GLY A 41 -13.78 -13.62 6.04
CA GLY A 41 -15.25 -13.53 6.08
C GLY A 41 -15.99 -13.94 4.79
N CYS A 42 -15.24 -14.36 3.77
CA CYS A 42 -15.74 -14.46 2.41
C CYS A 42 -16.14 -15.89 2.05
N THR A 43 -17.21 -16.01 1.27
CA THR A 43 -17.68 -17.29 0.75
C THR A 43 -16.85 -17.68 -0.48
N MET A 44 -16.50 -18.96 -0.59
CA MET A 44 -15.75 -19.48 -1.74
C MET A 44 -16.64 -19.56 -2.99
N THR A 45 -16.06 -19.26 -4.15
CA THR A 45 -16.65 -19.52 -5.47
C THR A 45 -16.33 -20.94 -5.95
N TYR A 46 -17.25 -21.55 -6.70
CA TYR A 46 -17.07 -22.86 -7.34
C TYR A 46 -17.31 -22.72 -8.85
N MET A 47 -16.65 -23.55 -9.68
CA MET A 47 -16.72 -23.42 -11.15
C MET A 47 -16.21 -24.67 -11.86
N TYR A 48 -16.54 -24.79 -13.15
CA TYR A 48 -16.07 -25.85 -14.06
C TYR A 48 -15.36 -25.22 -15.28
N PRO A 49 -14.10 -24.76 -15.09
CA PRO A 49 -13.45 -23.90 -16.06
C PRO A 49 -12.84 -24.70 -17.22
N THR A 50 -13.16 -24.29 -18.45
CA THR A 50 -12.48 -24.72 -19.69
C THR A 50 -11.81 -23.51 -20.35
N TYR A 51 -10.57 -23.67 -20.82
CA TYR A 51 -9.81 -22.59 -21.47
C TYR A 51 -9.53 -22.93 -22.93
N ILE A 52 -10.06 -22.13 -23.83
CA ILE A 52 -9.99 -22.29 -25.28
C ILE A 52 -8.85 -21.41 -25.80
N PRO A 53 -7.75 -21.96 -26.35
CA PRO A 53 -6.65 -21.15 -26.85
C PRO A 53 -7.06 -20.37 -28.10
N ILE A 54 -6.69 -19.08 -28.16
CA ILE A 54 -6.86 -18.22 -29.33
C ILE A 54 -5.57 -18.25 -30.15
N SER A 55 -5.68 -18.54 -31.45
CA SER A 55 -4.51 -18.63 -32.34
C SER A 55 -3.83 -17.28 -32.50
N VAL A 56 -2.52 -17.24 -32.26
CA VAL A 56 -1.64 -16.08 -32.49
C VAL A 56 -1.21 -16.12 -33.96
N THR A 57 -1.55 -15.08 -34.73
CA THR A 57 -1.39 -15.06 -36.20
C THR A 57 -0.12 -14.36 -36.68
N ASP A 58 0.66 -13.72 -35.80
CA ASP A 58 1.85 -12.93 -36.17
C ASP A 58 3.18 -13.59 -35.77
N ASP A 59 4.14 -13.60 -36.72
CA ASP A 59 5.56 -13.93 -36.51
C ASP A 59 6.32 -12.85 -35.69
N ALA A 60 5.66 -11.76 -35.30
CA ALA A 60 6.29 -10.57 -34.69
C ALA A 60 6.54 -10.69 -33.17
N THR A 61 5.82 -11.58 -32.48
CA THR A 61 6.05 -11.92 -31.07
C THR A 61 6.10 -13.45 -30.95
N PRO A 62 7.30 -14.06 -30.87
CA PRO A 62 7.40 -15.51 -30.71
C PRO A 62 6.62 -15.94 -29.46
N GLY A 63 5.93 -17.08 -29.55
CA GLY A 63 4.86 -17.57 -28.66
C GLY A 63 5.23 -17.81 -27.18
N ARG A 64 5.71 -16.77 -26.50
CA ARG A 64 6.02 -16.74 -25.07
C ARG A 64 4.77 -16.55 -24.22
N TYR A 65 3.83 -15.72 -24.67
CA TYR A 65 2.60 -15.43 -23.94
C TYR A 65 1.40 -16.01 -24.68
N GLY A 66 0.36 -16.34 -23.93
CA GLY A 66 -0.86 -16.99 -24.42
C GLY A 66 -2.09 -16.12 -24.32
N LEU A 67 -3.13 -16.44 -25.08
CA LEU A 67 -4.45 -15.81 -24.99
C LEU A 67 -5.50 -16.91 -24.99
N TYR A 68 -6.37 -16.90 -23.99
CA TYR A 68 -7.40 -17.92 -23.80
C TYR A 68 -8.77 -17.29 -23.66
N LEU A 69 -9.78 -17.91 -24.27
CA LEU A 69 -11.19 -17.65 -23.99
C LEU A 69 -11.66 -18.64 -22.92
N TYR A 70 -12.32 -18.12 -21.89
CA TYR A 70 -12.92 -18.91 -20.83
C TYR A 70 -14.30 -19.43 -21.24
N HIS A 71 -14.58 -20.69 -20.87
CA HIS A 71 -15.88 -21.32 -21.02
C HIS A 71 -16.25 -22.04 -19.71
N GLU A 72 -17.45 -21.77 -19.18
CA GLU A 72 -17.99 -22.48 -18.02
C GLU A 72 -18.76 -23.71 -18.48
N GLY A 73 -18.42 -24.88 -17.92
CA GLY A 73 -19.15 -26.12 -18.18
C GLY A 73 -18.28 -27.36 -18.13
N TRP A 74 -18.91 -28.48 -17.76
CA TRP A 74 -18.28 -29.80 -17.68
C TRP A 74 -18.34 -30.59 -19.00
N ARG A 75 -19.14 -30.14 -19.97
CA ARG A 75 -19.33 -30.83 -21.26
C ARG A 75 -18.15 -30.56 -22.18
N LYS A 76 -17.71 -31.58 -22.91
CA LYS A 76 -16.68 -31.43 -23.94
C LYS A 76 -17.22 -30.61 -25.10
N ILE A 77 -16.51 -29.55 -25.47
CA ILE A 77 -16.86 -28.64 -26.57
C ILE A 77 -15.81 -28.71 -27.69
N ASP A 78 -16.22 -28.48 -28.94
CA ASP A 78 -15.28 -28.24 -30.03
C ASP A 78 -14.85 -26.77 -30.00
N PHE A 79 -13.56 -26.55 -29.76
CA PHE A 79 -12.98 -25.22 -29.65
C PHE A 79 -13.11 -24.40 -30.95
N LYS A 80 -12.92 -25.03 -32.11
CA LYS A 80 -13.01 -24.31 -33.39
C LYS A 80 -14.44 -23.91 -33.68
N GLU A 81 -15.39 -24.79 -33.40
CA GLU A 81 -16.81 -24.48 -33.58
C GLU A 81 -17.27 -23.38 -32.61
N HIS A 82 -16.80 -23.42 -31.36
CA HIS A 82 -17.14 -22.41 -30.36
C HIS A 82 -16.64 -21.01 -30.77
N LEU A 83 -15.40 -20.91 -31.27
CA LEU A 83 -14.81 -19.63 -31.72
C LEU A 83 -15.51 -19.03 -32.95
N LYS A 84 -16.15 -19.85 -33.79
CA LYS A 84 -16.99 -19.38 -34.92
C LYS A 84 -18.33 -18.78 -34.47
N LYS A 85 -18.75 -19.03 -33.22
CA LYS A 85 -20.07 -18.65 -32.69
C LYS A 85 -19.99 -17.54 -31.64
N LEU A 86 -18.90 -16.77 -31.62
CA LEU A 86 -18.73 -15.64 -30.72
C LEU A 86 -19.70 -14.50 -31.04
N SER A 87 -20.39 -14.01 -30.00
CA SER A 87 -21.44 -12.97 -30.10
C SER A 87 -21.63 -12.13 -28.84
N GLY A 88 -20.89 -12.41 -27.75
CA GLY A 88 -20.97 -11.67 -26.50
C GLY A 88 -20.14 -10.38 -26.52
N VAL A 89 -20.09 -9.71 -25.38
CA VAL A 89 -19.24 -8.54 -25.16
C VAL A 89 -17.85 -9.02 -24.70
N PRO A 90 -16.76 -8.62 -25.38
CA PRO A 90 -15.41 -9.05 -25.03
C PRO A 90 -14.92 -8.37 -23.75
N VAL A 91 -14.49 -9.19 -22.79
CA VAL A 91 -13.82 -8.75 -21.55
C VAL A 91 -12.44 -9.39 -21.49
N LEU A 92 -11.38 -8.62 -21.28
CA LEU A 92 -10.01 -9.12 -21.14
C LEU A 92 -9.54 -9.03 -19.70
N PHE A 93 -9.29 -10.19 -19.10
CA PHE A 93 -8.67 -10.32 -17.80
C PHE A 93 -7.13 -10.31 -17.91
N ILE A 94 -6.49 -9.48 -17.10
CA ILE A 94 -5.03 -9.33 -17.03
C ILE A 94 -4.56 -9.73 -15.62
N PRO A 95 -3.80 -10.84 -15.49
CA PRO A 95 -3.34 -11.32 -14.19
C PRO A 95 -2.25 -10.42 -13.61
N GLY A 96 -2.07 -10.55 -12.29
CA GLY A 96 -1.06 -9.81 -11.53
C GLY A 96 0.34 -10.42 -11.58
N ASN A 97 1.21 -9.90 -10.70
CA ASN A 97 2.54 -10.43 -10.47
C ASN A 97 2.50 -11.91 -10.07
N ALA A 98 3.26 -12.77 -10.77
CA ALA A 98 3.22 -14.23 -10.61
C ALA A 98 1.82 -14.86 -10.79
N GLY A 99 0.91 -14.14 -11.45
CA GLY A 99 -0.46 -14.56 -11.67
C GLY A 99 -0.60 -15.48 -12.88
N SER A 100 -1.67 -16.27 -12.87
CA SER A 100 -2.04 -17.12 -14.00
C SER A 100 -3.32 -16.58 -14.62
N TYR A 101 -3.46 -16.70 -15.95
CA TYR A 101 -4.71 -16.46 -16.67
C TYR A 101 -5.92 -17.19 -16.04
N LYS A 102 -5.68 -18.30 -15.33
CA LYS A 102 -6.70 -19.07 -14.63
C LYS A 102 -7.39 -18.31 -13.50
N GLN A 103 -6.82 -17.21 -13.00
CA GLN A 103 -7.42 -16.35 -11.98
C GLN A 103 -8.77 -15.77 -12.39
N VAL A 104 -9.05 -15.64 -13.70
CA VAL A 104 -10.34 -15.17 -14.24
C VAL A 104 -11.54 -16.04 -13.87
N ARG A 105 -11.30 -17.31 -13.51
CA ARG A 105 -12.33 -18.36 -13.43
C ARG A 105 -13.53 -18.02 -12.55
N SER A 106 -13.32 -17.35 -11.42
CA SER A 106 -14.38 -17.06 -10.47
C SER A 106 -15.33 -16.01 -11.04
N VAL A 107 -14.79 -14.89 -11.56
CA VAL A 107 -15.62 -13.82 -12.16
C VAL A 107 -16.25 -14.23 -13.47
N ALA A 108 -15.58 -15.03 -14.28
CA ALA A 108 -16.17 -15.52 -15.51
C ALA A 108 -17.31 -16.53 -15.25
N ALA A 109 -17.14 -17.44 -14.28
CA ALA A 109 -18.21 -18.37 -13.88
C ALA A 109 -19.43 -17.64 -13.31
N GLU A 110 -19.22 -16.68 -12.40
CA GLU A 110 -20.32 -15.90 -11.83
C GLU A 110 -20.99 -15.00 -12.87
N SER A 111 -20.25 -14.49 -13.86
CA SER A 111 -20.82 -13.74 -14.99
C SER A 111 -21.76 -14.60 -15.84
N ASP A 112 -21.38 -15.85 -16.13
CA ASP A 112 -22.22 -16.79 -16.87
C ASP A 112 -23.50 -17.15 -16.08
N ARG A 113 -23.35 -17.41 -14.77
CA ARG A 113 -24.50 -17.67 -13.87
C ARG A 113 -25.42 -16.47 -13.75
N ALA A 114 -24.88 -15.27 -13.58
CA ALA A 114 -25.66 -14.03 -13.51
C ALA A 114 -26.41 -13.76 -14.83
N PHE A 115 -25.79 -14.03 -15.98
CA PHE A 115 -26.46 -13.90 -17.27
C PHE A 115 -27.63 -14.88 -17.42
N GLN A 116 -27.47 -16.14 -16.98
CA GLN A 116 -28.53 -17.15 -17.01
C GLN A 116 -29.64 -16.90 -15.98
N GLY A 117 -29.28 -16.42 -14.79
CA GLY A 117 -30.19 -16.18 -13.66
C GLY A 117 -30.95 -14.84 -13.72
N GLY A 118 -30.44 -13.85 -14.46
CA GLY A 118 -31.01 -12.50 -14.51
C GLY A 118 -30.47 -11.56 -13.42
N PRO A 119 -30.87 -10.27 -13.43
CA PRO A 119 -30.43 -9.30 -12.44
C PRO A 119 -30.99 -9.60 -11.05
N PHE A 120 -30.36 -9.01 -10.01
CA PHE A 120 -30.89 -9.08 -8.64
C PHE A 120 -32.31 -8.51 -8.55
N GLU A 121 -33.10 -9.00 -7.59
CA GLU A 121 -34.44 -8.45 -7.30
C GLU A 121 -34.38 -6.92 -7.12
N ARG A 122 -35.40 -6.19 -7.62
CA ARG A 122 -35.46 -4.71 -7.61
C ARG A 122 -35.21 -4.09 -6.23
N THR A 123 -35.58 -4.79 -5.16
CA THR A 123 -35.40 -4.39 -3.75
C THR A 123 -33.92 -4.20 -3.36
N PHE A 124 -32.96 -4.80 -4.08
CA PHE A 124 -31.53 -4.63 -3.83
C PHE A 124 -30.94 -3.31 -4.37
N TYR A 125 -31.64 -2.58 -5.25
CA TYR A 125 -31.07 -1.45 -6.02
C TYR A 125 -31.49 -0.04 -5.57
N GLN A 126 -32.20 0.12 -4.46
CA GLN A 126 -32.95 1.35 -4.17
C GLN A 126 -32.13 2.57 -3.68
N GLU A 127 -30.81 2.48 -3.50
CA GLU A 127 -30.08 3.50 -2.71
C GLU A 127 -28.74 3.95 -3.32
N ALA A 128 -28.78 4.70 -4.42
CA ALA A 128 -27.79 5.74 -4.79
C ALA A 128 -28.31 6.54 -5.99
N SER A 129 -28.56 7.84 -5.82
CA SER A 129 -28.86 8.79 -6.90
C SER A 129 -27.82 9.91 -6.91
N LEU A 130 -27.19 10.15 -8.07
CA LEU A 130 -26.35 11.31 -8.32
C LEU A 130 -27.18 12.35 -9.09
N PHE A 131 -27.31 13.56 -8.57
CA PHE A 131 -27.80 14.73 -9.30
C PHE A 131 -26.63 15.68 -9.57
N ARG A 132 -26.49 16.16 -10.81
CA ARG A 132 -25.54 17.20 -11.19
C ARG A 132 -26.27 18.54 -11.22
N GLU A 133 -25.69 19.57 -10.61
CA GLU A 133 -26.21 20.94 -10.69
C GLU A 133 -25.78 21.57 -12.02
N GLY A 134 -26.72 22.23 -12.71
CA GLY A 134 -26.45 23.06 -13.89
C GLY A 134 -26.91 22.49 -15.23
N GLY A 135 -28.18 22.73 -15.57
CA GLY A 135 -28.75 22.47 -16.89
C GLY A 135 -30.28 22.34 -16.81
N ALA A 136 -30.99 23.41 -17.12
CA ALA A 136 -32.42 23.31 -17.44
C ALA A 136 -32.57 22.30 -18.59
N ASP A 137 -33.46 21.32 -18.43
CA ASP A 137 -33.71 20.14 -19.28
C ASP A 137 -33.02 18.86 -18.79
N THR A 138 -33.44 18.35 -17.63
CA THR A 138 -33.04 17.03 -17.12
C THR A 138 -34.20 16.04 -17.26
N GLU A 139 -34.19 15.24 -18.33
CA GLU A 139 -35.02 14.03 -18.40
C GLU A 139 -34.57 13.06 -17.31
N PHE A 140 -35.52 12.59 -16.50
CA PHE A 140 -35.33 11.41 -15.66
C PHE A 140 -34.86 10.26 -16.55
N VAL A 141 -33.61 9.79 -16.39
CA VAL A 141 -33.19 8.52 -16.99
C VAL A 141 -33.83 7.41 -16.16
N ASP A 142 -35.10 7.14 -16.43
CA ASP A 142 -35.82 5.98 -15.92
C ASP A 142 -35.19 4.74 -16.57
N TYR A 143 -34.18 4.17 -15.92
CA TYR A 143 -33.57 2.93 -16.37
C TYR A 143 -34.39 1.77 -15.80
N ASP A 144 -35.40 1.35 -16.57
CA ASP A 144 -36.11 0.11 -16.33
C ASP A 144 -35.09 -1.05 -16.38
N LEU A 145 -34.75 -1.62 -15.21
CA LEU A 145 -33.93 -2.82 -15.16
C LEU A 145 -34.66 -3.94 -15.93
N PRO A 146 -34.08 -4.44 -17.03
CA PRO A 146 -34.73 -5.49 -17.81
C PRO A 146 -34.81 -6.77 -16.98
N SER A 147 -35.82 -7.62 -17.24
CA SER A 147 -35.97 -8.91 -16.55
C SER A 147 -34.82 -9.89 -16.82
N GLN A 148 -34.01 -9.62 -17.85
CA GLN A 148 -32.83 -10.38 -18.24
C GLN A 148 -31.77 -9.46 -18.83
N TYR A 149 -30.49 -9.83 -18.71
CA TYR A 149 -29.39 -9.11 -19.34
C TYR A 149 -29.40 -9.28 -20.87
N SER A 150 -29.07 -8.20 -21.59
CA SER A 150 -29.20 -8.12 -23.05
C SER A 150 -28.22 -9.01 -23.81
N ASN A 151 -26.99 -9.14 -23.30
CA ASN A 151 -25.94 -9.94 -23.91
C ASN A 151 -25.02 -10.53 -22.82
N ARG A 152 -24.33 -11.63 -23.13
CA ARG A 152 -23.36 -12.28 -22.24
C ARG A 152 -21.99 -11.60 -22.32
N LEU A 153 -21.16 -11.85 -21.32
CA LEU A 153 -19.75 -11.46 -21.32
C LEU A 153 -18.88 -12.65 -21.77
N ASP A 154 -18.12 -12.48 -22.84
CA ASP A 154 -17.14 -13.47 -23.29
C ASP A 154 -15.78 -13.10 -22.67
N TRP A 155 -15.36 -13.86 -21.66
CA TRP A 155 -14.15 -13.59 -20.88
C TRP A 155 -12.89 -14.16 -21.54
N PHE A 156 -12.00 -13.29 -21.98
CA PHE A 156 -10.65 -13.61 -22.40
C PHE A 156 -9.67 -13.41 -21.24
N ALA A 157 -8.57 -14.14 -21.23
CA ALA A 157 -7.49 -13.98 -20.27
C ALA A 157 -6.13 -14.13 -20.94
N VAL A 158 -5.22 -13.20 -20.67
CA VAL A 158 -3.82 -13.32 -21.12
C VAL A 158 -3.03 -14.22 -20.18
N ASP A 159 -2.19 -15.07 -20.76
CA ASP A 159 -1.21 -15.88 -20.04
C ASP A 159 0.16 -15.24 -20.15
N LEU A 160 0.62 -14.68 -19.04
CA LEU A 160 1.88 -13.94 -18.93
C LEU A 160 2.98 -14.79 -18.28
N GLU A 161 2.86 -16.13 -18.37
CA GLU A 161 3.82 -17.13 -17.87
C GLU A 161 4.13 -17.03 -16.37
N GLY A 162 3.26 -16.39 -15.58
CA GLY A 162 3.48 -16.21 -14.14
C GLY A 162 4.76 -15.42 -13.81
N GLU A 163 5.17 -14.50 -14.68
CA GLU A 163 6.37 -13.71 -14.45
C GLU A 163 6.25 -12.72 -13.28
N HIS A 164 7.37 -12.45 -12.61
CA HIS A 164 7.45 -11.51 -11.50
C HIS A 164 7.46 -10.03 -11.95
N SER A 165 6.35 -9.58 -12.56
CA SER A 165 6.18 -8.23 -13.10
C SER A 165 6.25 -7.09 -12.08
N ALA A 166 6.06 -7.36 -10.79
CA ALA A 166 6.24 -6.35 -9.73
C ALA A 166 7.72 -6.08 -9.42
N MET A 167 8.64 -6.91 -9.91
CA MET A 167 10.05 -6.84 -9.56
C MET A 167 10.92 -6.19 -10.63
N ASP A 168 10.43 -6.09 -11.88
CA ASP A 168 11.20 -5.58 -13.00
C ASP A 168 10.34 -4.78 -13.99
N GLY A 169 10.78 -3.55 -14.30
CA GLY A 169 10.05 -2.63 -15.17
C GLY A 169 9.99 -3.05 -16.64
N ARG A 170 10.98 -3.79 -17.13
CA ARG A 170 11.02 -4.29 -18.51
C ARG A 170 9.97 -5.37 -18.75
N ILE A 171 9.79 -6.25 -17.76
CA ILE A 171 8.73 -7.28 -17.78
C ILE A 171 7.36 -6.62 -17.93
N LEU A 172 7.12 -5.56 -17.15
CA LEU A 172 5.84 -4.85 -17.14
C LEU A 172 5.55 -4.12 -18.46
N GLU A 173 6.60 -3.60 -19.11
CA GLU A 173 6.52 -3.02 -20.47
C GLU A 173 6.15 -4.10 -21.50
N GLU A 174 6.82 -5.25 -21.49
CA GLU A 174 6.53 -6.38 -22.39
C GLU A 174 5.11 -6.95 -22.18
N HIS A 175 4.65 -7.03 -20.93
CA HIS A 175 3.26 -7.38 -20.61
C HIS A 175 2.28 -6.37 -21.22
N THR A 176 2.63 -5.08 -21.21
CA THR A 176 1.81 -4.03 -21.84
C THR A 176 1.76 -4.20 -23.35
N GLU A 177 2.88 -4.46 -24.00
CA GLU A 177 2.93 -4.69 -25.45
C GLU A 177 2.08 -5.89 -25.86
N TYR A 178 2.17 -6.99 -25.09
CA TYR A 178 1.39 -8.20 -25.37
C TYR A 178 -0.11 -7.99 -25.11
N VAL A 179 -0.50 -7.26 -24.07
CA VAL A 179 -1.91 -6.93 -23.82
C VAL A 179 -2.50 -6.09 -24.97
N VAL A 180 -1.75 -5.13 -25.51
CA VAL A 180 -2.20 -4.34 -26.67
C VAL A 180 -2.40 -5.24 -27.90
N TYR A 181 -1.48 -6.18 -28.14
CA TYR A 181 -1.65 -7.20 -29.18
C TYR A 181 -2.90 -8.06 -28.94
N ALA A 182 -3.10 -8.54 -27.70
CA ALA A 182 -4.25 -9.36 -27.34
C ALA A 182 -5.59 -8.63 -27.58
N ILE A 183 -5.67 -7.33 -27.25
CA ILE A 183 -6.86 -6.51 -27.53
C ILE A 183 -7.17 -6.50 -29.02
N HIS A 184 -6.16 -6.31 -29.89
CA HIS A 184 -6.37 -6.32 -31.34
C HIS A 184 -6.81 -7.70 -31.82
N ARG A 185 -6.13 -8.75 -31.34
CA ARG A 185 -6.45 -10.13 -31.73
C ARG A 185 -7.88 -10.54 -31.35
N ILE A 186 -8.37 -10.11 -30.18
CA ILE A 186 -9.76 -10.34 -29.75
C ILE A 186 -10.72 -9.69 -30.75
N LEU A 187 -10.54 -8.40 -31.05
CA LEU A 187 -11.42 -7.69 -31.99
C LEU A 187 -11.39 -8.34 -33.38
N ASP A 188 -10.23 -8.78 -33.84
CA ASP A 188 -10.07 -9.49 -35.12
C ASP A 188 -10.76 -10.87 -35.09
N GLN A 189 -10.70 -11.59 -33.95
CA GLN A 189 -11.41 -12.88 -33.77
C GLN A 189 -12.94 -12.72 -33.84
N TYR A 190 -13.50 -11.62 -33.33
CA TYR A 190 -14.92 -11.32 -33.48
C TYR A 190 -15.30 -11.05 -34.93
N LYS A 191 -14.44 -10.35 -35.67
CA LYS A 191 -14.64 -10.10 -37.10
C LYS A 191 -14.62 -11.40 -37.89
N GLU A 192 -13.64 -12.27 -37.65
CA GLU A 192 -13.55 -13.61 -38.26
C GLU A 192 -14.79 -14.48 -37.95
N SER A 193 -15.28 -14.45 -36.70
CA SER A 193 -16.50 -15.14 -36.27
C SER A 193 -17.74 -14.59 -37.00
N HIS A 194 -17.89 -13.27 -37.07
CA HIS A 194 -18.99 -12.61 -37.77
C HIS A 194 -19.02 -12.99 -39.26
N ASP A 195 -17.89 -12.84 -39.96
CA ASP A 195 -17.77 -13.16 -41.39
C ASP A 195 -18.08 -14.64 -41.67
N THR A 196 -17.71 -15.55 -40.76
CA THR A 196 -18.03 -16.98 -40.88
C THR A 196 -19.53 -17.23 -40.73
N ARG A 197 -20.18 -16.64 -39.72
CA ARG A 197 -21.64 -16.78 -39.50
C ARG A 197 -22.45 -16.20 -40.66
N GLU A 198 -21.98 -15.10 -41.23
CA GLU A 198 -22.60 -14.47 -42.41
C GLU A 198 -22.52 -15.41 -43.62
N ARG A 199 -21.35 -16.02 -43.87
CA ARG A 199 -21.18 -17.02 -44.95
C ARG A 199 -22.02 -18.29 -44.73
N GLU A 200 -22.18 -18.71 -43.49
CA GLU A 200 -22.99 -19.89 -43.12
C GLU A 200 -24.51 -19.59 -43.09
N GLY A 201 -24.94 -18.36 -43.45
CA GLY A 201 -26.36 -17.99 -43.57
C GLY A 201 -27.08 -17.82 -42.22
N ALA A 202 -26.35 -17.77 -41.11
CA ALA A 202 -26.88 -17.70 -39.75
C ALA A 202 -27.05 -16.26 -39.23
N ALA A 203 -27.16 -15.27 -40.12
CA ALA A 203 -27.12 -13.85 -39.78
C ALA A 203 -28.34 -13.40 -38.95
N ALA A 204 -28.24 -13.54 -37.62
CA ALA A 204 -28.98 -12.71 -36.68
C ALA A 204 -28.15 -11.46 -36.38
N SER A 205 -28.82 -10.30 -36.44
CA SER A 205 -28.40 -8.91 -36.25
C SER A 205 -27.48 -8.58 -35.04
N SER A 206 -26.32 -9.23 -34.89
CA SER A 206 -25.38 -8.92 -33.80
C SER A 206 -24.34 -7.89 -34.26
N ASN A 207 -24.36 -6.69 -33.68
CA ASN A 207 -23.35 -5.67 -33.93
C ASN A 207 -21.95 -6.17 -33.55
N LEU A 208 -20.95 -5.87 -34.38
CA LEU A 208 -19.55 -6.21 -34.12
C LEU A 208 -19.02 -5.37 -32.94
N PRO A 209 -18.34 -5.96 -31.94
CA PRO A 209 -17.74 -5.19 -30.86
C PRO A 209 -16.58 -4.34 -31.39
N HIS A 210 -16.54 -3.07 -30.97
CA HIS A 210 -15.48 -2.11 -31.32
C HIS A 210 -14.50 -1.83 -30.18
N ASN A 211 -14.84 -2.25 -28.96
CA ASN A 211 -14.04 -2.05 -27.76
C ASN A 211 -13.99 -3.34 -26.93
N VAL A 212 -13.00 -3.43 -26.05
CA VAL A 212 -12.81 -4.52 -25.09
C VAL A 212 -12.79 -3.91 -23.68
N ILE A 213 -13.57 -4.49 -22.77
CA ILE A 213 -13.53 -4.09 -21.35
C ILE A 213 -12.29 -4.73 -20.71
N LEU A 214 -11.46 -3.95 -20.03
CA LEU A 214 -10.28 -4.47 -19.36
C LEU A 214 -10.54 -4.70 -17.87
N VAL A 215 -10.19 -5.87 -17.36
CA VAL A 215 -10.21 -6.18 -15.93
C VAL A 215 -8.83 -6.63 -15.49
N GLY A 216 -8.13 -5.81 -14.72
CA GLY A 216 -6.76 -6.10 -14.29
C GLY A 216 -6.67 -6.33 -12.79
N HIS A 217 -5.89 -7.32 -12.37
CA HIS A 217 -5.60 -7.58 -10.95
C HIS A 217 -4.16 -7.23 -10.60
N SER A 218 -3.93 -6.57 -9.46
CA SER A 218 -2.59 -6.21 -9.00
C SER A 218 -1.81 -5.46 -10.08
N MET A 219 -0.59 -5.90 -10.41
CA MET A 219 0.20 -5.34 -11.52
C MET A 219 -0.53 -5.38 -12.88
N GLY A 220 -1.46 -6.32 -13.09
CA GLY A 220 -2.28 -6.41 -14.31
C GLY A 220 -3.23 -5.23 -14.47
N GLY A 221 -3.70 -4.61 -13.38
CA GLY A 221 -4.47 -3.36 -13.44
C GLY A 221 -3.62 -2.16 -13.84
N PHE A 222 -2.35 -2.13 -13.43
CA PHE A 222 -1.40 -1.14 -13.94
C PHE A 222 -1.12 -1.36 -15.43
N VAL A 223 -0.92 -2.62 -15.87
CA VAL A 223 -0.76 -2.98 -17.29
C VAL A 223 -1.97 -2.57 -18.12
N ALA A 224 -3.19 -2.78 -17.63
CA ALA A 224 -4.42 -2.33 -18.29
C ALA A 224 -4.41 -0.83 -18.57
N ARG A 225 -3.98 -0.03 -17.57
CA ARG A 225 -3.84 1.41 -17.73
C ARG A 225 -2.72 1.80 -18.67
N ALA A 226 -1.58 1.12 -18.60
CA ALA A 226 -0.47 1.37 -19.51
C ALA A 226 -0.85 1.08 -20.97
N ALA A 227 -1.66 0.03 -21.20
CA ALA A 227 -2.17 -0.32 -22.51
C ALA A 227 -3.08 0.76 -23.11
N ALA A 228 -3.91 1.43 -22.28
CA ALA A 228 -4.83 2.47 -22.74
C ALA A 228 -4.15 3.71 -23.32
N VAL A 229 -2.92 4.03 -22.87
CA VAL A 229 -2.10 5.15 -23.39
C VAL A 229 -1.01 4.67 -24.35
N HIS A 230 -1.02 3.40 -24.73
CA HIS A 230 0.01 2.83 -25.58
C HIS A 230 -0.13 3.32 -27.04
N PRO A 231 0.95 3.78 -27.70
CA PRO A 231 0.89 4.45 -29.00
C PRO A 231 0.36 3.58 -30.15
N ARG A 232 0.50 2.25 -30.04
CA ARG A 232 -0.03 1.29 -31.03
C ARG A 232 -1.48 0.88 -30.80
N LEU A 233 -2.14 1.31 -29.73
CA LEU A 233 -3.53 0.91 -29.46
C LEU A 233 -4.48 1.53 -30.52
N ARG A 234 -5.38 0.72 -31.08
CA ARG A 234 -6.44 1.20 -32.00
C ARG A 234 -7.34 2.20 -31.24
N LYS A 235 -7.72 3.30 -31.89
CA LYS A 235 -8.57 4.34 -31.28
C LYS A 235 -9.86 3.72 -30.75
N SER A 236 -10.26 4.14 -29.55
CA SER A 236 -11.49 3.69 -28.88
C SER A 236 -11.60 2.19 -28.61
N ALA A 237 -10.53 1.41 -28.78
CA ALA A 237 -10.52 -0.03 -28.52
C ALA A 237 -10.68 -0.38 -27.02
N VAL A 238 -10.44 0.58 -26.14
CA VAL A 238 -10.65 0.46 -24.69
C VAL A 238 -11.42 1.68 -24.23
N GLN A 239 -12.54 1.46 -23.53
CA GLN A 239 -13.39 2.54 -22.98
C GLN A 239 -13.74 2.32 -21.50
N THR A 240 -13.52 1.12 -20.97
CA THR A 240 -13.83 0.77 -19.58
C THR A 240 -12.74 -0.12 -19.01
N ILE A 241 -12.21 0.28 -17.85
CA ILE A 241 -11.18 -0.44 -17.12
C ILE A 241 -11.66 -0.61 -15.68
N ILE A 242 -11.69 -1.85 -15.19
CA ILE A 242 -11.88 -2.16 -13.78
C ILE A 242 -10.58 -2.75 -13.25
N THR A 243 -10.06 -2.21 -12.15
CA THR A 243 -8.84 -2.73 -11.54
C THR A 243 -9.11 -3.25 -10.14
N LEU A 244 -8.56 -4.42 -9.81
CA LEU A 244 -8.74 -5.10 -8.53
C LEU A 244 -7.42 -5.09 -7.76
N SER A 245 -7.38 -4.51 -6.55
CA SER A 245 -6.19 -4.42 -5.69
C SER A 245 -4.92 -3.97 -6.45
N SER A 246 -5.04 -2.95 -7.30
CA SER A 246 -4.01 -2.61 -8.28
C SER A 246 -3.25 -1.33 -7.91
N PRO A 247 -1.91 -1.33 -7.87
CA PRO A 247 -1.14 -0.14 -7.56
C PRO A 247 -1.15 0.83 -8.76
N HIS A 248 -1.55 2.07 -8.49
CA HIS A 248 -1.67 3.16 -9.46
C HIS A 248 -0.71 4.31 -9.20
N GLN A 249 -0.50 4.68 -7.94
CA GLN A 249 0.33 5.83 -7.56
C GLN A 249 1.83 5.55 -7.76
N SER A 250 2.30 4.40 -7.29
CA SER A 250 3.69 3.97 -7.37
C SER A 250 3.80 2.45 -7.19
N PRO A 251 4.94 1.83 -7.56
CA PRO A 251 5.16 0.41 -7.32
C PRO A 251 5.15 0.10 -5.81
N PRO A 252 4.56 -1.03 -5.37
CA PRO A 252 4.58 -1.43 -3.96
C PRO A 252 5.99 -1.51 -3.38
N LEU A 253 6.96 -1.90 -4.22
CA LEU A 253 8.36 -2.00 -3.87
C LEU A 253 9.22 -1.28 -4.92
N ALA A 254 9.34 0.03 -4.81
CA ALA A 254 10.05 0.89 -5.76
C ALA A 254 11.59 0.82 -5.60
N LEU A 255 12.18 -0.38 -5.75
CA LEU A 255 13.63 -0.60 -5.62
C LEU A 255 14.40 -0.41 -6.93
N GLN A 256 13.82 -0.80 -8.07
CA GLN A 256 14.48 -0.66 -9.37
C GLN A 256 14.13 0.69 -10.03
N PRO A 257 15.12 1.43 -10.59
CA PRO A 257 14.85 2.72 -11.21
C PRO A 257 13.90 2.65 -12.43
N SER A 258 14.07 1.69 -13.33
CA SER A 258 13.17 1.49 -14.48
C SER A 258 11.71 1.27 -14.07
N LEU A 259 11.46 0.45 -13.04
CA LEU A 259 10.11 0.20 -12.54
C LEU A 259 9.43 1.48 -12.03
N GLY A 260 10.16 2.25 -11.20
CA GLY A 260 9.66 3.54 -10.71
C GLY A 260 9.45 4.56 -11.85
N HIS A 261 10.33 4.57 -12.84
CA HIS A 261 10.22 5.44 -14.02
C HIS A 261 9.00 5.12 -14.87
N TYR A 262 8.73 3.84 -15.12
CA TYR A 262 7.60 3.40 -15.95
C TYR A 262 6.25 3.78 -15.31
N PHE A 263 6.09 3.60 -13.99
CA PHE A 263 4.93 4.11 -13.26
C PHE A 263 4.76 5.62 -13.41
N ALA A 264 5.84 6.38 -13.20
CA ALA A 264 5.80 7.83 -13.33
C ALA A 264 5.49 8.27 -14.77
N GLN A 265 5.95 7.53 -15.78
CA GLN A 265 5.66 7.79 -17.18
C GLN A 265 4.19 7.58 -17.50
N VAL A 266 3.63 6.40 -17.17
CA VAL A 266 2.21 6.10 -17.39
C VAL A 266 1.34 7.14 -16.68
N ASN A 267 1.65 7.47 -15.43
CA ASN A 267 0.89 8.48 -14.69
C ASN A 267 0.95 9.88 -15.33
N ARG A 268 2.08 10.28 -15.95
CA ARG A 268 2.15 11.54 -16.71
C ARG A 268 1.31 11.50 -17.97
N GLU A 269 1.36 10.41 -18.74
CA GLU A 269 0.59 10.28 -19.97
C GLU A 269 -0.92 10.23 -19.69
N TRP A 270 -1.34 9.61 -18.58
CA TRP A 270 -2.74 9.66 -18.13
C TRP A 270 -3.19 11.08 -17.79
N LYS A 271 -2.39 11.85 -17.03
CA LYS A 271 -2.72 13.25 -16.71
C LYS A 271 -2.86 14.11 -17.97
N LYS A 272 -1.90 13.99 -18.90
CA LYS A 272 -1.95 14.67 -20.20
C LYS A 272 -3.09 14.19 -21.10
N GLY A 273 -3.50 12.93 -20.97
CA GLY A 273 -4.57 12.32 -21.76
C GLY A 273 -5.95 12.95 -21.54
N TYR A 274 -6.13 13.73 -20.46
CA TYR A 274 -7.32 14.52 -20.17
C TYR A 274 -7.15 16.03 -20.42
N GLU A 275 -5.93 16.49 -20.72
CA GLU A 275 -5.69 17.91 -21.03
C GLU A 275 -6.25 18.22 -22.42
N VAL A 276 -7.01 19.30 -22.50
CA VAL A 276 -7.62 19.74 -23.76
C VAL A 276 -6.58 20.48 -24.60
N GLN A 277 -6.30 19.97 -25.80
CA GLN A 277 -5.37 20.62 -26.72
C GLN A 277 -6.06 21.80 -27.43
N THR A 278 -5.66 23.02 -27.06
CA THR A 278 -6.09 24.27 -27.70
C THR A 278 -5.02 24.78 -28.66
N SER A 279 -5.45 25.27 -29.82
CA SER A 279 -4.56 25.99 -30.74
C SER A 279 -4.07 27.30 -30.11
N PRO A 280 -2.96 27.90 -30.60
CA PRO A 280 -2.51 29.23 -30.17
C PRO A 280 -3.56 30.35 -30.31
N GLY A 281 -4.62 30.13 -31.11
CA GLY A 281 -5.78 31.02 -31.27
C GLY A 281 -7.02 30.64 -30.46
N GLY A 282 -6.93 29.69 -29.52
CA GLY A 282 -8.03 29.31 -28.61
C GLY A 282 -9.05 28.31 -29.15
N SER A 283 -8.90 27.78 -30.37
CA SER A 283 -9.79 26.74 -30.92
C SER A 283 -9.41 25.33 -30.46
N TYR A 284 -10.43 24.51 -30.15
CA TYR A 284 -10.28 23.10 -29.82
C TYR A 284 -9.76 22.30 -31.03
N VAL A 285 -8.63 21.61 -30.89
CA VAL A 285 -7.98 20.90 -32.02
C VAL A 285 -8.49 19.46 -32.16
N SER A 286 -8.68 18.75 -31.05
CA SER A 286 -9.19 17.38 -31.00
C SER A 286 -9.63 17.06 -29.57
N ASP A 287 -10.56 16.10 -29.43
CA ASP A 287 -10.92 15.58 -28.11
C ASP A 287 -9.71 14.93 -27.42
N PRO A 288 -9.59 15.05 -26.09
CA PRO A 288 -8.52 14.39 -25.34
C PRO A 288 -8.46 12.88 -25.61
N LEU A 289 -7.26 12.30 -25.61
CA LEU A 289 -7.03 10.88 -25.93
C LEU A 289 -7.88 9.93 -25.06
N LEU A 290 -8.08 10.30 -23.79
CA LEU A 290 -8.76 9.48 -22.79
C LEU A 290 -10.20 9.96 -22.47
N SER A 291 -10.77 10.86 -23.27
CA SER A 291 -12.13 11.41 -23.06
C SER A 291 -13.23 10.33 -23.02
N GLY A 292 -13.02 9.22 -23.74
CA GLY A 292 -13.94 8.08 -23.75
C GLY A 292 -13.61 6.98 -22.74
N VAL A 293 -12.60 7.13 -21.89
CA VAL A 293 -12.09 6.04 -21.02
C VAL A 293 -12.53 6.25 -19.57
N VAL A 294 -13.28 5.29 -19.03
CA VAL A 294 -13.67 5.24 -17.60
C VAL A 294 -12.83 4.21 -16.86
N VAL A 295 -12.33 4.57 -15.66
CA VAL A 295 -11.55 3.67 -14.80
C VAL A 295 -12.15 3.58 -13.39
N VAL A 296 -12.41 2.36 -12.92
CA VAL A 296 -12.81 2.12 -11.52
C VAL A 296 -11.78 1.25 -10.83
N SER A 297 -11.26 1.73 -9.70
CA SER A 297 -10.32 0.99 -8.86
C SER A 297 -11.04 0.41 -7.65
N ILE A 298 -11.04 -0.92 -7.51
CA ILE A 298 -11.64 -1.64 -6.39
C ILE A 298 -10.51 -2.13 -5.47
N SER A 299 -10.50 -1.63 -4.23
CA SER A 299 -9.49 -1.96 -3.23
C SER A 299 -9.90 -3.14 -2.35
N GLY A 300 -8.92 -3.98 -1.97
CA GLY A 300 -9.12 -5.07 -1.00
C GLY A 300 -9.28 -4.59 0.46
N GLY A 301 -9.00 -3.31 0.72
CA GLY A 301 -9.07 -2.72 2.05
C GLY A 301 -7.90 -3.09 2.96
N TYR A 302 -8.10 -3.00 4.28
CA TYR A 302 -7.03 -3.07 5.27
C TYR A 302 -6.32 -4.45 5.42
N ASN A 303 -6.93 -5.54 4.94
CA ASN A 303 -6.35 -6.88 4.92
C ASN A 303 -5.44 -7.12 3.70
N ASP A 304 -5.42 -6.21 2.72
CA ASP A 304 -4.42 -6.23 1.67
C ASP A 304 -3.10 -5.66 2.22
N TYR A 305 -2.13 -6.55 2.45
CA TYR A 305 -0.79 -6.19 2.91
C TYR A 305 0.20 -5.97 1.76
N GLN A 306 -0.13 -6.43 0.54
CA GLN A 306 0.77 -6.30 -0.61
C GLN A 306 0.61 -4.95 -1.28
N VAL A 307 -0.65 -4.50 -1.43
CA VAL A 307 -0.99 -3.22 -2.03
C VAL A 307 -1.94 -2.49 -1.09
N ARG A 308 -1.46 -1.41 -0.47
CA ARG A 308 -2.29 -0.59 0.43
C ARG A 308 -3.17 0.35 -0.37
N SER A 309 -4.35 0.68 0.14
CA SER A 309 -5.36 1.52 -0.51
C SER A 309 -4.82 2.85 -1.05
N LYS A 310 -3.83 3.46 -0.38
CA LYS A 310 -3.19 4.69 -0.89
C LYS A 310 -2.49 4.49 -2.24
N LEU A 311 -1.88 3.33 -2.48
CA LEU A 311 -1.25 3.00 -3.76
C LEU A 311 -2.31 2.76 -4.84
N GLU A 312 -3.50 2.29 -4.47
CA GLU A 312 -4.61 1.95 -5.38
C GLU A 312 -5.51 3.14 -5.73
N SER A 313 -5.22 4.31 -5.15
CA SER A 313 -5.93 5.54 -5.45
C SER A 313 -5.61 6.04 -6.87
N LEU A 314 -6.63 6.56 -7.53
CA LEU A 314 -6.54 7.24 -8.82
C LEU A 314 -6.37 8.76 -8.68
N ASP A 315 -6.27 9.28 -7.45
CA ASP A 315 -6.21 10.70 -7.16
C ASP A 315 -5.03 11.38 -7.86
N GLY A 316 -5.31 12.52 -8.49
CA GLY A 316 -4.31 13.27 -9.24
C GLY A 316 -3.81 12.58 -10.51
N ILE A 317 -4.40 11.44 -10.90
CA ILE A 317 -4.10 10.71 -12.14
C ILE A 317 -5.34 10.71 -13.06
N VAL A 318 -6.51 10.36 -12.53
CA VAL A 318 -7.78 10.32 -13.25
C VAL A 318 -8.74 11.35 -12.61
N PRO A 319 -9.39 12.23 -13.40
CA PRO A 319 -10.38 13.14 -12.85
C PRO A 319 -11.63 12.38 -12.39
N SER A 320 -12.33 12.90 -11.38
CA SER A 320 -13.56 12.29 -10.83
C SER A 320 -14.69 12.10 -11.85
N SER A 321 -14.67 12.86 -12.95
CA SER A 321 -15.60 12.72 -14.08
C SER A 321 -15.34 11.48 -14.96
N HIS A 322 -14.19 10.81 -14.80
CA HIS A 322 -13.81 9.65 -15.62
C HIS A 322 -13.41 8.43 -14.76
N GLY A 323 -13.53 8.51 -13.43
CA GLY A 323 -13.20 7.38 -12.59
C GLY A 323 -13.26 7.67 -11.10
N PHE A 324 -13.26 6.60 -10.31
CA PHE A 324 -13.20 6.65 -8.86
C PHE A 324 -12.55 5.39 -8.28
N MET A 325 -12.13 5.48 -7.02
CA MET A 325 -11.72 4.34 -6.23
C MET A 325 -12.82 3.98 -5.21
N ILE A 326 -13.04 2.70 -4.97
CA ILE A 326 -13.92 2.19 -3.93
C ILE A 326 -13.26 1.05 -3.16
N SER A 327 -13.31 1.07 -1.84
CA SER A 327 -12.88 -0.07 -1.02
C SER A 327 -13.94 -1.16 -1.02
N SER A 328 -13.54 -2.43 -1.05
CA SER A 328 -14.42 -3.58 -0.88
C SER A 328 -15.18 -3.54 0.45
N THR A 329 -14.63 -2.85 1.46
CA THR A 329 -15.29 -2.59 2.75
C THR A 329 -16.43 -1.58 2.67
N SER A 330 -16.49 -0.76 1.63
CA SER A 330 -17.56 0.21 1.35
C SER A 330 -18.46 -0.21 0.19
N MET A 331 -18.10 -1.29 -0.50
CA MET A 331 -18.77 -1.72 -1.72
C MET A 331 -20.09 -2.40 -1.38
N LYS A 332 -21.14 -1.99 -2.10
CA LYS A 332 -22.49 -2.50 -1.94
C LYS A 332 -22.52 -4.03 -2.06
N ASN A 333 -23.25 -4.69 -1.16
CA ASN A 333 -23.36 -6.15 -1.02
C ASN A 333 -22.06 -6.91 -0.69
N VAL A 334 -20.94 -6.20 -0.45
CA VAL A 334 -19.65 -6.85 -0.16
C VAL A 334 -19.20 -6.61 1.26
N TRP A 335 -18.96 -5.35 1.65
CA TRP A 335 -18.70 -4.95 3.03
C TRP A 335 -17.60 -5.72 3.77
N LEU A 336 -16.61 -6.24 3.03
CA LEU A 336 -15.56 -7.11 3.57
C LEU A 336 -14.20 -6.60 3.12
N SER A 337 -13.23 -6.63 4.02
CA SER A 337 -11.83 -6.50 3.64
C SER A 337 -11.25 -7.88 3.33
N MET A 338 -10.37 -7.94 2.36
CA MET A 338 -9.86 -9.16 1.77
C MET A 338 -8.35 -9.09 1.57
N GLU A 339 -7.70 -10.24 1.71
CA GLU A 339 -6.31 -10.39 1.29
C GLU A 339 -6.15 -10.13 -0.22
N HIS A 340 -4.91 -9.81 -0.63
CA HIS A 340 -4.57 -9.41 -2.00
C HIS A 340 -5.06 -10.37 -3.11
N GLN A 341 -5.04 -11.68 -2.85
CA GLN A 341 -5.52 -12.70 -3.80
C GLN A 341 -6.99 -13.04 -3.60
N ALA A 342 -7.54 -12.78 -2.40
CA ALA A 342 -8.91 -13.10 -2.07
C ALA A 342 -9.93 -12.29 -2.88
N ILE A 343 -9.55 -11.08 -3.32
CA ILE A 343 -10.36 -10.26 -4.24
C ILE A 343 -10.76 -10.98 -5.53
N LEU A 344 -10.00 -11.97 -5.98
CA LEU A 344 -10.30 -12.69 -7.22
C LEU A 344 -11.36 -13.78 -7.08
N TRP A 345 -11.53 -14.35 -5.88
CA TRP A 345 -12.41 -15.51 -5.66
C TRP A 345 -13.47 -15.28 -4.59
N CYS A 346 -13.43 -14.13 -3.92
CA CYS A 346 -14.40 -13.77 -2.91
C CYS A 346 -15.80 -13.62 -3.51
N ASN A 347 -16.71 -14.56 -3.19
CA ASN A 347 -17.98 -14.67 -3.91
C ASN A 347 -18.80 -13.38 -3.86
N GLN A 348 -18.92 -12.73 -2.69
CA GLN A 348 -19.66 -11.48 -2.54
C GLN A 348 -19.17 -10.40 -3.52
N LEU A 349 -17.85 -10.24 -3.67
CA LEU A 349 -17.26 -9.27 -4.58
C LEU A 349 -17.39 -9.68 -6.03
N VAL A 350 -17.07 -10.93 -6.33
CA VAL A 350 -17.09 -11.48 -7.68
C VAL A 350 -18.48 -11.42 -8.30
N VAL A 351 -19.52 -11.76 -7.53
CA VAL A 351 -20.91 -11.62 -7.94
C VAL A 351 -21.24 -10.15 -8.22
N GLN A 352 -20.91 -9.24 -7.30
CA GLN A 352 -21.22 -7.81 -7.49
C GLN A 352 -20.53 -7.23 -8.75
N VAL A 353 -19.26 -7.58 -8.99
CA VAL A 353 -18.52 -7.16 -10.19
C VAL A 353 -19.14 -7.74 -11.47
N SER A 354 -19.56 -9.01 -11.44
CA SER A 354 -20.18 -9.69 -12.58
C SER A 354 -21.49 -9.01 -13.01
N HIS A 355 -22.39 -8.77 -12.05
CA HIS A 355 -23.63 -8.04 -12.30
C HIS A 355 -23.37 -6.59 -12.75
N THR A 356 -22.32 -5.94 -12.24
CA THR A 356 -21.95 -4.58 -12.65
C THR A 356 -21.53 -4.53 -14.12
N LEU A 357 -20.70 -5.47 -14.57
CA LEU A 357 -20.23 -5.54 -15.95
C LEU A 357 -21.38 -5.85 -16.92
N LEU A 358 -22.29 -6.76 -16.55
CA LEU A 358 -23.49 -7.07 -17.35
C LEU A 358 -24.43 -5.86 -17.49
N SER A 359 -24.55 -5.05 -16.44
CA SER A 359 -25.36 -3.81 -16.45
C SER A 359 -24.79 -2.70 -17.33
N LEU A 360 -23.54 -2.80 -17.80
CA LEU A 360 -22.95 -1.83 -18.73
C LEU A 360 -23.38 -2.04 -20.19
N VAL A 361 -24.07 -3.15 -20.48
CA VAL A 361 -24.50 -3.51 -21.84
C VAL A 361 -25.83 -2.86 -22.17
N ASP A 362 -25.84 -2.05 -23.21
CA ASP A 362 -27.03 -1.39 -23.73
C ASP A 362 -27.94 -2.41 -24.43
N SER A 363 -29.21 -2.46 -24.02
CA SER A 363 -30.23 -3.35 -24.59
C SER A 363 -30.57 -3.04 -26.04
N LYS A 364 -30.31 -1.81 -26.51
CA LYS A 364 -30.57 -1.42 -27.91
C LYS A 364 -29.49 -1.89 -28.86
N THR A 365 -28.22 -1.83 -28.43
CA THR A 365 -27.07 -2.10 -29.29
C THR A 365 -26.42 -3.46 -29.03
N ASN A 366 -26.75 -4.12 -27.92
CA ASN A 366 -26.08 -5.32 -27.40
C ASN A 366 -24.57 -5.16 -27.17
N GLN A 367 -24.13 -3.91 -27.00
CA GLN A 367 -22.74 -3.50 -26.77
C GLN A 367 -22.66 -2.62 -25.52
N PRO A 368 -21.47 -2.41 -24.94
CA PRO A 368 -21.30 -1.47 -23.83
C PRO A 368 -21.79 -0.07 -24.21
N PHE A 369 -22.38 0.66 -23.26
CA PHE A 369 -22.77 2.07 -23.48
C PHE A 369 -21.61 2.88 -24.06
N SER A 370 -21.86 3.67 -25.11
CA SER A 370 -20.85 4.55 -25.72
C SER A 370 -20.61 5.84 -24.93
N ASP A 371 -21.60 6.28 -24.16
CA ASP A 371 -21.57 7.51 -23.36
C ASP A 371 -20.81 7.32 -22.04
N THR A 372 -19.85 8.21 -21.76
CA THR A 372 -18.99 8.17 -20.57
C THR A 372 -19.78 8.38 -19.28
N ASP A 373 -20.70 9.33 -19.27
CA ASP A 373 -21.48 9.69 -18.07
C ASP A 373 -22.45 8.54 -17.70
N LYS A 374 -23.08 7.90 -18.70
CA LYS A 374 -23.92 6.72 -18.47
C LYS A 374 -23.13 5.56 -17.89
N ARG A 375 -21.95 5.25 -18.42
CA ARG A 375 -21.09 4.18 -17.87
C ARG A 375 -20.70 4.47 -16.42
N LEU A 376 -20.25 5.69 -16.14
CA LEU A 376 -19.85 6.11 -14.79
C LEU A 376 -21.03 6.06 -13.81
N TRP A 377 -22.22 6.46 -14.25
CA TRP A 377 -23.43 6.38 -13.45
C TRP A 377 -23.81 4.94 -13.10
N VAL A 378 -23.78 4.01 -14.08
CA VAL A 378 -24.03 2.57 -13.82
C VAL A 378 -23.01 2.03 -12.83
N LEU A 379 -21.72 2.31 -13.04
CA LEU A 379 -20.65 1.85 -12.14
C LEU A 379 -20.83 2.40 -10.71
N THR A 380 -21.20 3.66 -10.58
CA THR A 380 -21.44 4.29 -9.28
C THR A 380 -22.64 3.66 -8.58
N ARG A 381 -23.77 3.54 -9.27
CA ARG A 381 -25.01 2.97 -8.72
C ARG A 381 -24.87 1.50 -8.32
N MET A 382 -24.09 0.73 -9.08
CA MET A 382 -23.87 -0.68 -8.81
C MET A 382 -22.87 -0.90 -7.67
N LEU A 383 -21.83 -0.08 -7.54
CA LEU A 383 -20.73 -0.34 -6.60
C LEU A 383 -20.82 0.45 -5.29
N GLN A 384 -21.21 1.73 -5.33
CA GLN A 384 -21.25 2.58 -4.15
C GLN A 384 -22.51 2.34 -3.30
N SER A 385 -22.36 2.41 -1.98
CA SER A 385 -23.48 2.47 -1.05
C SER A 385 -23.86 3.92 -0.74
N ALA A 386 -25.16 4.19 -0.58
CA ALA A 386 -25.66 5.46 -0.04
C ALA A 386 -25.15 5.76 1.39
N LEU A 387 -24.58 4.78 2.09
CA LEU A 387 -24.12 4.93 3.48
C LEU A 387 -22.99 5.95 3.61
N ALA A 388 -22.15 6.05 2.58
CA ALA A 388 -21.13 7.07 2.52
C ALA A 388 -21.74 8.49 2.42
N GLN A 389 -22.73 8.65 1.53
CA GLN A 389 -23.34 9.95 1.23
C GLN A 389 -24.17 10.49 2.39
N SER A 390 -24.96 9.63 3.05
CA SER A 390 -25.86 10.01 4.16
C SER A 390 -25.13 10.39 5.46
N PHE A 391 -23.84 10.04 5.58
CA PHE A 391 -23.02 10.33 6.76
C PHE A 391 -21.86 11.31 6.49
N ASN A 392 -21.89 12.03 5.35
CA ASN A 392 -20.86 13.00 4.93
C ASN A 392 -20.53 14.10 5.96
N GLY A 393 -21.40 14.39 6.95
CA GLY A 393 -21.10 15.32 8.05
C GLY A 393 -20.03 14.85 9.06
N MET A 394 -19.34 13.74 8.79
CA MET A 394 -18.29 13.14 9.63
C MET A 394 -16.90 13.21 9.00
N THR A 395 -16.77 13.85 7.83
CA THR A 395 -15.51 14.00 7.10
C THR A 395 -14.71 15.21 7.62
N PRO A 396 -13.39 15.07 7.84
CA PRO A 396 -12.49 16.21 8.09
C PRO A 396 -12.19 17.05 6.82
N MET A 397 -12.64 16.60 5.65
CA MET A 397 -12.60 17.37 4.41
C MET A 397 -14.03 17.72 4.02
N GLU A 398 -14.29 19.02 3.88
CA GLU A 398 -15.37 19.50 3.02
C GLU A 398 -15.12 18.90 1.64
N VAL A 399 -15.86 17.85 1.31
CA VAL A 399 -16.17 17.59 -0.10
C VAL A 399 -16.82 18.88 -0.55
N SER A 400 -16.20 19.55 -1.52
CA SER A 400 -16.60 20.85 -2.03
C SER A 400 -18.11 21.01 -2.01
N HIS A 401 -18.57 22.06 -1.33
CA HIS A 401 -19.95 22.53 -1.24
C HIS A 401 -20.52 22.88 -2.65
N GLU A 402 -20.64 21.93 -3.56
CA GLU A 402 -21.30 22.09 -4.87
C GLU A 402 -22.01 20.79 -5.27
N LEU A 403 -22.71 20.18 -4.32
CA LEU A 403 -23.75 19.19 -4.60
C LEU A 403 -25.00 19.61 -3.82
N PRO A 404 -25.97 20.26 -4.48
CA PRO A 404 -27.17 20.75 -3.82
C PRO A 404 -27.98 19.56 -3.31
N MET A 405 -28.31 19.60 -2.01
CA MET A 405 -29.31 18.74 -1.39
C MET A 405 -30.69 19.07 -1.98
N LEU A 406 -31.02 18.51 -3.15
CA LEU A 406 -32.36 18.62 -3.72
C LEU A 406 -33.16 17.36 -3.40
N ALA A 407 -34.27 17.54 -2.67
CA ALA A 407 -35.21 16.51 -2.29
C ALA A 407 -35.62 15.65 -3.50
N SER A 408 -35.44 14.32 -3.39
CA SER A 408 -35.93 13.39 -4.40
C SER A 408 -37.46 13.47 -4.49
N LYS A 409 -37.99 14.01 -5.59
CA LYS A 409 -39.30 13.59 -6.10
C LYS A 409 -39.05 12.36 -6.97
N GLY A 410 -39.18 11.14 -6.44
CA GLY A 410 -39.09 9.94 -7.28
C GLY A 410 -38.91 8.61 -6.57
N SER A 411 -40.03 8.03 -6.14
CA SER A 411 -40.44 6.61 -6.19
C SER A 411 -41.32 6.33 -4.97
N THR A 412 -42.62 6.63 -5.09
CA THR A 412 -43.65 6.33 -4.09
C THR A 412 -43.60 4.83 -3.77
N CYS A 413 -43.41 4.43 -2.51
CA CYS A 413 -43.51 3.01 -2.13
C CYS A 413 -44.91 2.52 -2.55
N SER A 414 -45.02 1.68 -3.58
CA SER A 414 -46.26 1.36 -4.29
C SER A 414 -47.19 0.36 -3.57
N LEU A 415 -47.18 0.34 -2.25
CA LEU A 415 -48.15 -0.40 -1.44
C LEU A 415 -49.04 0.60 -0.70
N ASP A 416 -50.34 0.54 -0.95
CA ASP A 416 -51.34 1.40 -0.32
C ASP A 416 -51.55 0.96 1.13
N TRP A 417 -51.00 1.72 2.08
CA TRP A 417 -51.24 1.54 3.53
C TRP A 417 -52.40 2.43 4.00
N ARG A 418 -53.33 2.77 3.09
CA ARG A 418 -54.50 3.57 3.42
C ARG A 418 -55.61 2.65 3.91
N ASP A 419 -56.19 3.06 5.03
CA ASP A 419 -57.40 2.53 5.69
C ASP A 419 -57.27 1.49 6.81
N ASP A 420 -56.20 1.55 7.62
CA ASP A 420 -56.22 0.90 8.95
C ASP A 420 -56.40 1.92 10.11
N ALA A 421 -57.60 1.84 10.70
CA ALA A 421 -58.13 2.44 11.93
C ALA A 421 -57.27 3.45 12.73
N LEU A 422 -57.71 4.72 12.73
CA LEU A 422 -57.22 5.84 13.55
C LEU A 422 -57.27 5.62 15.08
N ASP A 423 -57.85 4.52 15.58
CA ASP A 423 -58.11 4.29 17.01
C ASP A 423 -56.93 3.68 17.80
N ARG A 424 -55.73 3.52 17.21
CA ARG A 424 -54.57 2.89 17.90
C ARG A 424 -53.21 3.53 17.63
N ASP A 425 -53.16 4.82 17.33
CA ASP A 425 -51.90 5.57 17.23
C ASP A 425 -51.25 5.79 18.61
N LEU A 426 -49.94 5.60 18.69
CA LEU A 426 -49.14 5.74 19.93
C LEU A 426 -48.40 7.08 19.91
N TYR A 427 -48.71 7.98 20.84
CA TYR A 427 -47.95 9.22 21.03
C TYR A 427 -46.77 8.97 21.97
N ILE A 428 -45.55 9.16 21.47
CA ILE A 428 -44.32 8.93 22.21
C ILE A 428 -43.84 10.25 22.81
N GLN A 429 -43.72 10.29 24.14
CA GLN A 429 -43.29 11.48 24.89
C GLN A 429 -41.80 11.44 25.29
N THR A 430 -41.12 10.33 25.03
CA THR A 430 -39.70 10.13 25.34
C THR A 430 -38.83 10.38 24.10
N SER A 431 -37.60 10.85 24.30
CA SER A 431 -36.68 11.08 23.18
C SER A 431 -36.23 9.79 22.48
N THR A 432 -36.38 8.64 23.15
CA THR A 432 -36.09 7.30 22.60
C THR A 432 -37.42 6.59 22.31
N VAL A 433 -37.53 5.95 21.15
CA VAL A 433 -38.66 5.12 20.72
C VAL A 433 -38.17 3.73 20.37
N THR A 434 -38.89 2.71 20.84
CA THR A 434 -38.51 1.31 20.66
C THR A 434 -39.66 0.53 20.06
N ILE A 435 -39.36 -0.27 19.05
CA ILE A 435 -40.32 -1.10 18.33
C ILE A 435 -39.97 -2.55 18.64
N LEU A 436 -40.84 -3.21 19.41
CA LEU A 436 -40.61 -4.57 19.90
C LEU A 436 -41.29 -5.65 19.04
N ALA A 437 -42.21 -5.24 18.16
CA ALA A 437 -42.96 -6.15 17.30
C ALA A 437 -43.56 -5.41 16.10
N MET A 438 -43.87 -6.19 15.06
CA MET A 438 -44.66 -5.81 13.88
C MET A 438 -46.15 -5.70 14.24
N ASP A 439 -46.48 -4.70 15.07
CA ASP A 439 -47.79 -4.53 15.71
C ASP A 439 -48.83 -3.79 14.86
N GLY A 440 -48.47 -3.36 13.65
CA GLY A 440 -49.33 -2.58 12.77
C GLY A 440 -49.60 -1.14 13.24
N ARG A 441 -48.97 -0.67 14.32
CA ARG A 441 -49.30 0.64 14.92
C ARG A 441 -48.39 1.75 14.43
N ARG A 442 -48.95 2.96 14.33
CA ARG A 442 -48.19 4.18 14.04
C ARG A 442 -47.75 4.87 15.32
N ARG A 443 -46.50 5.31 15.38
CA ARG A 443 -45.93 6.09 16.49
C ARG A 443 -45.78 7.55 16.07
N TRP A 444 -46.30 8.47 16.86
CA TRP A 444 -46.20 9.92 16.68
C TRP A 444 -45.15 10.52 17.61
N LEU A 445 -44.25 11.32 17.05
CA LEU A 445 -43.15 11.98 17.74
C LEU A 445 -43.23 13.48 17.44
N ASP A 446 -43.32 14.31 18.47
CA ASP A 446 -43.27 15.77 18.33
C ASP A 446 -41.82 16.24 18.24
N ILE A 447 -41.43 16.79 17.09
CA ILE A 447 -40.04 17.15 16.77
C ILE A 447 -39.55 18.29 17.67
N ASP A 448 -40.38 19.29 17.94
CA ASP A 448 -39.98 20.46 18.73
C ASP A 448 -39.88 20.12 20.22
N LEU A 449 -40.82 19.30 20.71
CA LEU A 449 -40.81 18.85 22.10
C LEU A 449 -39.62 17.91 22.37
N LEU A 450 -39.44 16.89 21.53
CA LEU A 450 -38.41 15.86 21.73
C LEU A 450 -37.01 16.33 21.30
N GLY A 451 -36.94 17.29 20.38
CA GLY A 451 -35.72 17.94 19.91
C GLY A 451 -35.22 19.09 20.79
N SER A 452 -35.95 19.43 21.86
CA SER A 452 -35.54 20.43 22.85
C SER A 452 -34.20 20.07 23.54
N ASN A 453 -33.58 21.04 24.22
CA ASN A 453 -32.26 20.89 24.87
C ASN A 453 -31.12 20.47 23.93
N GLY A 454 -31.17 20.92 22.67
CA GLY A 454 -30.14 20.65 21.66
C GLY A 454 -30.18 19.27 21.03
N LYS A 455 -31.26 18.48 21.22
CA LYS A 455 -31.49 17.17 20.60
C LYS A 455 -32.05 17.29 19.18
N ASN A 456 -31.49 18.18 18.38
CA ASN A 456 -32.01 18.55 17.05
C ASN A 456 -31.70 17.55 15.94
N HIS A 457 -31.12 16.38 16.26
CA HIS A 457 -30.87 15.30 15.32
C HIS A 457 -31.70 14.08 15.70
N PHE A 458 -32.17 13.35 14.70
CA PHE A 458 -32.87 12.08 14.88
C PHE A 458 -32.11 10.95 14.18
N ILE A 459 -31.90 9.84 14.87
CA ILE A 459 -31.36 8.62 14.29
C ILE A 459 -32.31 7.46 14.54
N PHE A 460 -32.50 6.61 13.53
CA PHE A 460 -33.34 5.43 13.61
C PHE A 460 -32.61 4.24 13.02
N VAL A 461 -32.50 3.17 13.80
CA VAL A 461 -31.76 1.95 13.48
C VAL A 461 -32.74 0.79 13.54
N THR A 462 -32.78 -0.06 12.52
CA THR A 462 -33.78 -1.12 12.42
C THR A 462 -33.28 -2.38 11.69
N ASN A 463 -33.90 -3.52 12.01
CA ASN A 463 -33.80 -4.76 11.24
C ASN A 463 -34.98 -4.95 10.25
N LEU A 464 -35.90 -4.00 10.19
CA LEU A 464 -37.06 -4.04 9.31
C LEU A 464 -36.70 -3.51 7.94
N ALA A 465 -37.24 -4.16 6.90
CA ALA A 465 -37.04 -3.72 5.53
C ALA A 465 -37.71 -2.35 5.29
N PRO A 466 -37.02 -1.38 4.67
CA PRO A 466 -37.62 -0.12 4.24
C PRO A 466 -38.81 -0.34 3.29
N CYS A 467 -39.81 0.54 3.31
CA CYS A 467 -41.07 0.48 2.55
C CYS A 467 -42.03 -0.68 2.89
N SER A 468 -41.53 -1.90 3.13
CA SER A 468 -42.35 -3.10 3.36
C SER A 468 -42.54 -3.42 4.83
N GLY A 469 -41.52 -3.23 5.67
CA GLY A 469 -41.58 -3.45 7.10
C GLY A 469 -41.83 -2.18 7.92
N VAL A 470 -41.25 -1.05 7.49
CA VAL A 470 -41.35 0.24 8.19
C VAL A 470 -41.44 1.41 7.22
N ARG A 471 -42.22 2.44 7.59
CA ARG A 471 -42.34 3.72 6.85
C ARG A 471 -42.31 4.93 7.78
N LEU A 472 -41.59 5.97 7.37
CA LEU A 472 -41.43 7.20 8.14
C LEU A 472 -41.92 8.41 7.35
N HIS A 473 -42.71 9.26 7.99
CA HIS A 473 -43.24 10.49 7.39
C HIS A 473 -43.04 11.70 8.28
N LEU A 474 -42.67 12.82 7.67
CA LEU A 474 -42.64 14.14 8.28
C LEU A 474 -43.93 14.91 7.98
N TRP A 475 -44.51 15.50 9.03
CA TRP A 475 -45.80 16.20 8.99
C TRP A 475 -45.63 17.67 9.38
N PRO A 476 -46.11 18.62 8.55
CA PRO A 476 -46.05 20.05 8.85
C PRO A 476 -47.05 20.46 9.93
N GLU A 477 -46.82 21.62 10.53
CA GLU A 477 -47.75 22.23 11.50
C GLU A 477 -49.06 22.62 10.79
N LYS A 478 -50.21 22.34 11.42
CA LYS A 478 -51.54 22.50 10.82
C LYS A 478 -51.94 23.96 10.55
N GLU A 479 -51.23 24.95 11.08
CA GLU A 479 -51.64 26.35 11.04
C GLU A 479 -50.44 27.28 10.82
N LYS A 480 -50.16 27.61 9.55
CA LYS A 480 -49.55 28.88 9.05
C LYS A 480 -48.99 28.73 7.63
N SER A 481 -49.82 28.41 6.64
CA SER A 481 -49.52 28.83 5.26
C SER A 481 -50.78 28.95 4.41
N ASN A 482 -50.98 30.11 3.79
CA ASN A 482 -51.97 30.38 2.75
C ASN A 482 -51.61 29.63 1.45
N SER A 483 -51.47 28.31 1.51
CA SER A 483 -51.21 27.46 0.34
C SER A 483 -52.42 26.55 0.09
N ASN A 484 -52.97 26.59 -1.13
CA ASN A 484 -54.16 25.84 -1.55
C ASN A 484 -53.90 24.34 -1.83
N LEU A 485 -52.75 23.80 -1.42
CA LEU A 485 -52.37 22.40 -1.69
C LEU A 485 -52.96 21.45 -0.63
N PRO A 486 -53.60 20.33 -1.00
CA PRO A 486 -54.15 19.35 -0.04
C PRO A 486 -53.08 18.84 0.96
N VAL A 487 -53.50 18.54 2.20
CA VAL A 487 -52.60 18.08 3.30
C VAL A 487 -51.77 16.86 2.89
N CYS A 488 -52.32 15.98 2.03
CA CYS A 488 -51.61 14.81 1.49
C CYS A 488 -50.40 15.16 0.61
N GLU A 489 -50.34 16.34 0.00
CA GLU A 489 -49.19 16.77 -0.81
C GLU A 489 -48.09 17.45 0.03
N ARG A 490 -48.35 17.72 1.31
CA ARG A 490 -47.39 18.37 2.23
C ARG A 490 -46.66 17.39 3.16
N ILE A 491 -47.09 16.12 3.18
CA ILE A 491 -46.44 15.06 3.94
C ILE A 491 -45.24 14.57 3.14
N VAL A 492 -44.07 14.52 3.76
CA VAL A 492 -42.86 14.03 3.10
C VAL A 492 -42.52 12.66 3.67
N GLU A 493 -42.57 11.64 2.82
CA GLU A 493 -42.01 10.33 3.16
C GLU A 493 -40.48 10.41 3.18
N VAL A 494 -39.88 10.04 4.30
CA VAL A 494 -38.42 10.01 4.49
C VAL A 494 -37.88 8.58 4.55
N THR A 495 -38.74 7.57 4.42
CA THR A 495 -38.34 6.15 4.33
C THR A 495 -37.29 5.92 3.24
N SER A 496 -37.40 6.62 2.11
CA SER A 496 -36.46 6.51 0.99
C SER A 496 -35.06 7.06 1.29
N LYS A 497 -34.89 7.82 2.38
CA LYS A 497 -33.57 8.27 2.88
C LYS A 497 -32.91 7.24 3.81
N MET A 498 -33.60 6.15 4.15
CA MET A 498 -32.98 5.04 4.87
C MET A 498 -31.82 4.48 4.06
N VAL A 499 -30.83 3.96 4.77
CA VAL A 499 -29.67 3.34 4.17
C VAL A 499 -29.44 1.96 4.76
N LEU A 500 -29.18 0.99 3.90
CA LEU A 500 -28.80 -0.36 4.30
C LEU A 500 -27.39 -0.43 4.89
N ILE A 501 -27.27 -1.13 6.02
CA ILE A 501 -26.02 -1.50 6.67
C ILE A 501 -25.85 -3.02 6.49
N PRO A 502 -24.62 -3.52 6.27
CA PRO A 502 -24.36 -4.97 6.33
C PRO A 502 -24.74 -5.53 7.70
N ALA A 503 -25.87 -6.23 7.76
CA ALA A 503 -26.18 -7.10 8.88
C ALA A 503 -25.38 -8.39 8.72
N GLY A 504 -24.61 -8.76 9.74
CA GLY A 504 -24.02 -10.11 9.83
C GLY A 504 -25.11 -11.19 9.72
N PRO A 505 -24.74 -12.45 9.43
CA PRO A 505 -25.72 -13.53 9.28
C PRO A 505 -26.61 -13.61 10.52
N ALA A 506 -27.92 -13.66 10.30
CA ALA A 506 -28.87 -13.80 11.39
C ALA A 506 -28.52 -15.06 12.22
N PRO A 507 -28.52 -14.97 13.55
CA PRO A 507 -28.21 -16.12 14.40
C PRO A 507 -29.10 -17.31 14.06
N LYS A 508 -28.49 -18.49 13.86
CA LYS A 508 -29.24 -19.72 13.56
C LYS A 508 -30.14 -20.07 14.75
N GLN A 509 -31.43 -20.28 14.48
CA GLN A 509 -32.33 -20.81 15.51
C GLN A 509 -31.94 -22.25 15.81
N SER A 510 -31.67 -22.56 17.08
CA SER A 510 -31.39 -23.93 17.52
C SER A 510 -32.65 -24.80 17.46
N GLU A 511 -33.82 -24.23 17.75
CA GLU A 511 -35.12 -24.90 17.69
C GLU A 511 -36.19 -23.98 17.09
N PRO A 512 -37.16 -24.51 16.31
CA PRO A 512 -38.29 -23.72 15.82
C PRO A 512 -39.09 -23.10 16.99
N GLY A 513 -39.12 -21.76 17.05
CA GLY A 513 -39.86 -21.01 18.09
C GLY A 513 -39.05 -20.66 19.36
N SER A 514 -37.78 -21.06 19.47
CA SER A 514 -36.89 -20.60 20.54
C SER A 514 -36.46 -19.14 20.32
N GLN A 515 -36.19 -18.40 21.40
CA GLN A 515 -35.58 -17.07 21.28
C GLN A 515 -34.15 -17.19 20.73
N THR A 516 -33.82 -16.35 19.76
CA THR A 516 -32.47 -16.23 19.22
C THR A 516 -31.85 -14.92 19.63
N GLU A 517 -30.51 -14.88 19.63
CA GLU A 517 -29.76 -13.63 19.74
C GLU A 517 -30.29 -12.62 18.70
N GLN A 518 -30.26 -11.34 19.07
CA GLN A 518 -30.72 -10.31 18.15
C GLN A 518 -29.81 -10.23 16.94
N ALA A 519 -30.40 -10.07 15.76
CA ALA A 519 -29.64 -9.78 14.55
C ALA A 519 -29.07 -8.34 14.65
N PRO A 520 -27.86 -8.11 14.13
CA PRO A 520 -27.36 -6.75 13.96
C PRO A 520 -28.32 -5.94 13.08
N PRO A 521 -28.42 -4.61 13.30
CA PRO A 521 -29.27 -3.76 12.48
C PRO A 521 -28.91 -3.83 11.00
N SER A 522 -29.93 -3.79 10.14
CA SER A 522 -29.80 -3.88 8.68
C SER A 522 -30.04 -2.56 7.97
N ALA A 523 -30.61 -1.56 8.63
CA ALA A 523 -30.85 -0.23 8.07
C ALA A 523 -30.70 0.88 9.12
N VAL A 524 -30.31 2.05 8.66
CA VAL A 524 -30.22 3.28 9.45
C VAL A 524 -30.81 4.47 8.70
N LEU A 525 -31.47 5.37 9.41
CA LEU A 525 -31.86 6.69 8.96
C LEU A 525 -31.27 7.73 9.90
N LYS A 526 -30.67 8.78 9.34
CA LYS A 526 -30.24 9.96 10.09
C LYS A 526 -30.94 11.19 9.49
N LEU A 527 -31.57 11.99 10.34
CA LEU A 527 -32.19 13.27 9.97
C LEU A 527 -31.50 14.39 10.75
N GLY A 528 -30.98 15.38 10.02
CA GLY A 528 -30.43 16.60 10.60
C GLY A 528 -31.50 17.66 10.86
N PRO A 529 -31.12 18.79 11.47
CA PRO A 529 -32.03 19.92 11.69
C PRO A 529 -32.56 20.51 10.38
N GLU A 530 -31.77 20.49 9.31
CA GLU A 530 -32.19 20.96 7.99
C GLU A 530 -33.23 20.03 7.34
N ASP A 531 -33.12 18.71 7.55
CA ASP A 531 -34.11 17.75 7.03
C ASP A 531 -35.48 17.86 7.73
N MET A 532 -35.49 18.27 9.00
CA MET A 532 -36.69 18.39 9.82
C MET A 532 -37.26 19.82 9.87
N ARG A 533 -36.58 20.79 9.24
CA ARG A 533 -37.00 22.21 9.25
C ARG A 533 -38.38 22.36 8.58
N GLY A 534 -39.31 22.98 9.29
CA GLY A 534 -40.68 23.23 8.80
C GLY A 534 -41.68 22.10 9.08
N PHE A 535 -41.26 21.03 9.78
CA PHE A 535 -42.13 19.93 10.18
C PHE A 535 -42.29 19.91 11.70
N ARG A 536 -43.49 19.54 12.17
CA ARG A 536 -43.83 19.46 13.60
C ARG A 536 -43.80 18.03 14.13
N PHE A 537 -44.22 17.06 13.33
CA PHE A 537 -44.30 15.67 13.75
C PHE A 537 -43.53 14.73 12.83
N LEU A 538 -42.88 13.74 13.43
CA LEU A 538 -42.34 12.57 12.75
C LEU A 538 -43.21 11.37 13.12
N THR A 539 -43.60 10.59 12.13
CA THR A 539 -44.36 9.34 12.35
C THR A 539 -43.59 8.14 11.89
N ILE A 540 -43.68 7.04 12.64
CA ILE A 540 -43.09 5.74 12.30
C ILE A 540 -44.22 4.72 12.23
N SER A 541 -44.50 4.22 11.04
CA SER A 541 -45.51 3.19 10.77
C SER A 541 -44.81 1.85 10.57
N VAL A 542 -45.34 0.79 11.18
CA VAL A 542 -44.76 -0.56 11.17
C VAL A 542 -45.80 -1.52 10.60
N ALA A 543 -45.38 -2.47 9.77
CA ALA A 543 -46.34 -3.34 9.10
C ALA A 543 -46.96 -4.32 10.11
N PRO A 544 -48.23 -4.69 9.96
CA PRO A 544 -48.82 -5.78 10.74
C PRO A 544 -48.22 -7.12 10.29
N ARG A 545 -47.91 -8.01 11.23
CA ARG A 545 -47.49 -9.39 10.92
C ARG A 545 -48.70 -10.23 10.52
N GLU A 546 -48.62 -11.02 9.45
CA GLU A 546 -49.55 -12.13 9.25
C GLU A 546 -49.34 -13.15 10.37
N ALA A 547 -50.31 -13.25 11.28
CA ALA A 547 -50.15 -13.99 12.53
C ALA A 547 -50.22 -15.50 12.31
N VAL A 548 -49.07 -16.17 12.16
CA VAL A 548 -48.98 -17.60 12.45
C VAL A 548 -48.87 -17.76 13.97
N SER A 549 -50.02 -18.04 14.60
CA SER A 549 -50.17 -18.55 15.97
C SER A 549 -49.84 -17.61 17.16
N GLY A 550 -50.86 -16.86 17.61
CA GLY A 550 -51.40 -16.88 18.98
C GLY A 550 -50.56 -16.51 20.22
N LYS A 551 -49.24 -16.37 20.15
CA LYS A 551 -48.42 -15.88 21.28
C LYS A 551 -47.65 -14.63 20.86
N PRO A 552 -47.69 -13.53 21.65
CA PRO A 552 -46.85 -12.37 21.39
C PRO A 552 -45.38 -12.81 21.49
N PRO A 553 -44.52 -12.40 20.54
CA PRO A 553 -43.09 -12.67 20.65
C PRO A 553 -42.54 -12.00 21.92
N VAL A 554 -41.61 -12.67 22.59
CA VAL A 554 -40.91 -12.10 23.74
C VAL A 554 -40.04 -10.94 23.25
N ALA A 555 -39.95 -9.85 24.02
CA ALA A 555 -39.44 -8.53 23.60
C ALA A 555 -38.06 -8.57 22.90
N VAL A 556 -38.08 -8.51 21.56
CA VAL A 556 -36.91 -8.32 20.71
C VAL A 556 -37.02 -6.92 20.10
N SER A 557 -36.02 -6.06 20.26
CA SER A 557 -35.99 -4.75 19.61
C SER A 557 -35.79 -4.93 18.10
N MET A 558 -36.84 -4.62 17.33
CA MET A 558 -36.82 -4.61 15.86
C MET A 558 -36.37 -3.24 15.32
N ALA A 559 -36.65 -2.18 16.07
CA ALA A 559 -36.14 -0.85 15.76
C ALA A 559 -35.97 0.01 17.00
N VAL A 560 -34.98 0.90 16.96
CA VAL A 560 -34.73 1.92 17.97
C VAL A 560 -34.53 3.26 17.27
N GLY A 561 -35.31 4.27 17.66
CA GLY A 561 -35.16 5.65 17.24
C GLY A 561 -34.81 6.56 18.40
N GLN A 562 -34.01 7.59 18.17
CA GLN A 562 -33.65 8.53 19.22
C GLN A 562 -33.41 9.95 18.69
N PHE A 563 -34.00 10.94 19.38
CA PHE A 563 -33.59 12.34 19.30
C PHE A 563 -32.37 12.56 20.19
N PHE A 564 -31.27 13.05 19.61
CA PHE A 564 -29.99 13.16 20.30
C PHE A 564 -29.25 14.45 19.94
N ASN A 565 -28.35 14.85 20.83
CA ASN A 565 -27.38 15.92 20.58
C ASN A 565 -26.05 15.26 20.18
N PRO A 566 -25.49 15.53 18.98
CA PRO A 566 -24.21 14.97 18.55
C PRO A 566 -23.04 15.24 19.52
N GLY A 567 -23.08 16.35 20.26
CA GLY A 567 -22.06 16.71 21.24
C GLY A 567 -22.06 15.84 22.50
N ASN A 568 -23.21 15.28 22.92
CA ASN A 568 -23.33 14.49 24.15
C ASN A 568 -22.73 13.08 24.02
N GLY A 569 -22.50 12.61 22.79
CA GLY A 569 -21.93 11.29 22.50
C GLY A 569 -20.46 11.32 22.07
N ALA A 570 -19.78 12.47 22.15
CA ALA A 570 -18.40 12.61 21.68
C ALA A 570 -17.39 12.33 22.80
N VAL A 571 -16.55 11.30 22.63
CA VAL A 571 -15.42 11.01 23.52
C VAL A 571 -14.13 11.06 22.73
N GLU A 572 -13.17 11.87 23.21
CA GLU A 572 -11.84 11.94 22.64
C GLU A 572 -10.86 11.01 23.37
N VAL A 573 -10.18 10.16 22.60
CA VAL A 573 -9.07 9.34 23.05
C VAL A 573 -7.77 10.05 22.67
N SER A 574 -7.11 10.66 23.66
CA SER A 574 -5.86 11.38 23.47
C SER A 574 -4.71 10.44 23.03
N SER A 575 -3.73 10.98 22.31
CA SER A 575 -2.57 10.20 21.82
C SER A 575 -1.78 9.55 22.96
N GLN A 576 -1.64 10.24 24.11
CA GLN A 576 -0.99 9.68 25.30
C GLN A 576 -1.78 8.49 25.85
N SER A 577 -3.11 8.59 25.88
CA SER A 577 -3.99 7.51 26.30
C SER A 577 -3.89 6.31 25.36
N MET A 578 -3.78 6.53 24.04
CA MET A 578 -3.57 5.45 23.07
C MET A 578 -2.22 4.76 23.27
N LEU A 579 -1.14 5.51 23.46
CA LEU A 579 0.19 4.93 23.70
C LEU A 579 0.23 4.11 25.00
N LEU A 580 -0.32 4.64 26.09
CA LEU A 580 -0.46 3.92 27.37
C LEU A 580 -1.32 2.67 27.23
N SER A 581 -2.32 2.69 26.33
CA SER A 581 -3.19 1.55 26.08
C SER A 581 -2.50 0.35 25.44
N THR A 582 -1.25 0.48 25.01
CA THR A 582 -0.41 -0.66 24.65
C THR A 582 -0.18 -1.58 25.84
N TYR A 583 -0.09 -1.02 27.06
CA TYR A 583 0.18 -1.75 28.30
C TYR A 583 -1.08 -1.99 29.15
N TRP A 584 -1.98 -1.01 29.21
CA TRP A 584 -3.18 -1.06 30.06
C TRP A 584 -4.42 -0.63 29.27
N ALA A 585 -5.38 -1.53 29.05
CA ALA A 585 -6.58 -1.21 28.28
C ALA A 585 -7.31 0.01 28.89
N LYS A 586 -7.70 0.96 28.04
CA LYS A 586 -8.56 2.07 28.47
C LYS A 586 -10.00 1.58 28.48
N GLU A 587 -10.63 1.60 29.63
CA GLU A 587 -12.04 1.27 29.77
C GLU A 587 -12.90 2.53 29.71
N ILE A 588 -13.99 2.44 28.94
CA ILE A 588 -15.02 3.46 28.82
C ILE A 588 -16.33 2.77 29.16
N PHE A 589 -16.99 3.24 30.23
CA PHE A 589 -18.26 2.68 30.66
C PHE A 589 -19.42 3.49 30.08
N LEU A 590 -20.24 2.86 29.25
CA LEU A 590 -21.49 3.38 28.73
C LEU A 590 -22.62 2.92 29.64
N LYS A 591 -23.21 3.87 30.38
CA LYS A 591 -24.40 3.64 31.21
C LYS A 591 -25.64 3.45 30.33
N GLU A 592 -26.68 2.84 30.89
CA GLU A 592 -28.03 2.83 30.28
C GLU A 592 -28.48 4.28 29.97
N ASP A 593 -29.35 4.44 28.97
CA ASP A 593 -29.81 5.73 28.42
C ASP A 593 -28.73 6.58 27.74
N HIS A 594 -27.63 5.96 27.29
CA HIS A 594 -26.64 6.65 26.46
C HIS A 594 -27.21 7.04 25.07
N PRO A 595 -26.56 7.94 24.31
CA PRO A 595 -26.93 8.20 22.93
C PRO A 595 -26.79 6.94 22.04
N LEU A 596 -27.76 6.67 21.18
CA LEU A 596 -27.78 5.57 20.21
C LEU A 596 -26.61 5.67 19.23
N ALA A 597 -26.28 6.89 18.79
CA ALA A 597 -25.07 7.20 18.03
C ALA A 597 -24.01 7.80 18.95
N TYR A 598 -22.88 7.11 19.09
CA TYR A 598 -21.78 7.49 19.97
C TYR A 598 -20.50 7.70 19.16
N ASN A 599 -19.84 8.84 19.29
CA ASN A 599 -18.69 9.22 18.48
C ASN A 599 -17.39 9.07 19.29
N LEU A 600 -16.55 8.10 18.93
CA LEU A 600 -15.20 7.94 19.45
C LEU A 600 -14.20 8.62 18.53
N SER A 601 -13.63 9.74 18.97
CA SER A 601 -12.59 10.47 18.24
C SER A 601 -11.20 10.07 18.76
N PHE A 602 -10.38 9.50 17.89
CA PHE A 602 -8.98 9.15 18.18
C PHE A 602 -8.08 10.30 17.71
N ALA A 603 -7.27 10.84 18.62
CA ALA A 603 -6.36 11.95 18.32
C ALA A 603 -5.21 11.56 17.37
N THR A 604 -4.91 10.26 17.28
CA THR A 604 -3.99 9.68 16.29
C THR A 604 -4.77 8.72 15.41
N SER A 605 -4.53 8.79 14.11
CA SER A 605 -5.25 8.00 13.13
C SER A 605 -5.07 6.50 13.40
N LEU A 606 -6.18 5.75 13.30
CA LEU A 606 -6.17 4.28 13.37
C LEU A 606 -5.39 3.65 12.20
N GLY A 607 -5.03 4.48 11.21
CA GLY A 607 -4.01 4.21 10.21
C GLY A 607 -2.62 3.98 10.79
N LEU A 608 -2.22 4.80 11.75
CA LEU A 608 -0.90 4.70 12.38
C LEU A 608 -0.92 3.78 13.60
N LEU A 609 -1.98 3.85 14.39
CA LEU A 609 -2.16 3.08 15.63
C LEU A 609 -3.44 2.22 15.56
N PRO A 610 -3.38 1.04 14.90
CA PRO A 610 -4.48 0.08 14.90
C PRO A 610 -4.93 -0.27 16.32
N THR A 611 -6.24 -0.25 16.55
CA THR A 611 -6.82 -0.35 17.89
C THR A 611 -7.84 -1.49 17.96
N THR A 612 -7.69 -2.35 18.96
CA THR A 612 -8.70 -3.33 19.35
C THR A 612 -9.76 -2.62 20.17
N LEU A 613 -10.99 -2.62 19.65
CA LEU A 613 -12.17 -2.12 20.32
C LEU A 613 -13.08 -3.31 20.63
N SER A 614 -13.30 -3.55 21.91
CA SER A 614 -14.22 -4.59 22.37
C SER A 614 -15.31 -3.95 23.20
N LEU A 615 -16.56 -4.11 22.77
CA LEU A 615 -17.74 -3.73 23.53
C LEU A 615 -18.35 -4.97 24.16
N LYS A 616 -18.27 -5.07 25.49
CA LYS A 616 -18.93 -6.13 26.26
C LYS A 616 -20.16 -5.57 26.96
N THR A 617 -21.26 -6.31 26.91
CA THR A 617 -22.48 -5.97 27.65
C THR A 617 -22.25 -6.09 29.15
N ALA A 618 -22.42 -4.99 29.88
CA ALA A 618 -22.32 -4.94 31.34
C ALA A 618 -23.70 -5.12 32.02
N GLY A 619 -24.78 -4.74 31.33
CA GLY A 619 -26.15 -4.88 31.79
C GLY A 619 -27.17 -4.61 30.69
N CYS A 620 -28.40 -5.07 30.90
CA CYS A 620 -29.52 -4.92 29.96
C CYS A 620 -30.85 -4.67 30.69
N GLY A 621 -30.82 -3.84 31.75
CA GLY A 621 -32.01 -3.46 32.50
C GLY A 621 -32.69 -4.56 33.34
N ILE A 622 -32.05 -5.73 33.52
CA ILE A 622 -32.59 -6.82 34.37
C ILE A 622 -32.09 -6.64 35.81
N LYS A 623 -33.00 -6.37 36.74
CA LYS A 623 -32.70 -6.41 38.19
C LYS A 623 -32.61 -7.87 38.64
N THR A 624 -31.39 -8.41 38.75
CA THR A 624 -31.11 -9.75 39.29
C THR A 624 -31.27 -9.77 40.81
N PHE A 625 -32.49 -9.62 41.32
CA PHE A 625 -32.79 -10.00 42.70
C PHE A 625 -33.13 -11.50 42.69
N GLY A 626 -32.17 -12.38 43.03
CA GLY A 626 -32.48 -13.76 43.42
C GLY A 626 -31.65 -14.93 42.87
N LEU A 627 -30.54 -14.72 42.14
CA LEU A 627 -29.64 -15.81 41.75
C LEU A 627 -28.36 -15.76 42.60
N PRO A 628 -27.87 -16.89 43.16
CA PRO A 628 -26.75 -16.90 44.08
C PRO A 628 -25.45 -16.47 43.38
N ASP A 629 -24.73 -15.55 44.02
CA ASP A 629 -23.42 -15.06 43.59
C ASP A 629 -22.41 -16.21 43.56
N GLY A 630 -22.08 -16.64 42.34
CA GLY A 630 -21.03 -17.59 42.03
C GLY A 630 -20.67 -17.44 40.56
N GLU A 631 -19.40 -17.64 40.23
CA GLU A 631 -18.70 -17.35 38.96
C GLU A 631 -19.38 -17.88 37.67
N THR A 632 -20.49 -18.60 37.76
CA THR A 632 -21.38 -19.02 36.67
C THR A 632 -22.41 -17.96 36.22
N GLY A 633 -22.66 -16.90 37.02
CA GLY A 633 -23.71 -15.90 36.74
C GLY A 633 -23.43 -14.92 35.59
N ASP A 634 -22.17 -14.58 35.32
CA ASP A 634 -21.81 -13.62 34.26
C ASP A 634 -22.03 -14.17 32.85
N LEU A 635 -21.82 -15.47 32.64
CA LEU A 635 -22.04 -16.15 31.36
C LEU A 635 -23.53 -16.24 31.00
N ASP A 636 -24.39 -16.45 31.98
CA ASP A 636 -25.84 -16.51 31.76
C ASP A 636 -26.43 -15.10 31.56
N LYS A 637 -25.88 -14.09 32.24
CA LYS A 637 -26.25 -12.68 32.05
C LYS A 637 -25.86 -12.15 30.67
N ASP A 638 -24.66 -12.48 30.16
CA ASP A 638 -24.22 -12.10 28.81
C ASP A 638 -25.14 -12.71 27.73
N LYS A 639 -25.49 -14.00 27.87
CA LYS A 639 -26.45 -14.67 26.97
C LYS A 639 -27.83 -14.01 27.02
N LEU A 640 -28.33 -13.67 28.21
CA LEU A 640 -29.62 -12.99 28.37
C LEU A 640 -29.62 -11.60 27.71
N CYS A 641 -28.53 -10.84 27.83
CA CYS A 641 -28.43 -9.53 27.21
C CYS A 641 -28.30 -9.61 25.68
N LYS A 642 -27.65 -10.64 25.13
CA LYS A 642 -27.61 -10.90 23.66
C LYS A 642 -28.99 -11.18 23.04
N LEU A 643 -29.98 -11.58 23.84
CA LEU A 643 -31.37 -11.74 23.40
C LEU A 643 -32.14 -10.40 23.37
N ARG A 644 -31.68 -9.38 24.11
CA ARG A 644 -32.39 -8.10 24.30
C ARG A 644 -31.75 -6.90 23.62
N CYS A 645 -30.43 -6.89 23.47
CA CYS A 645 -29.68 -5.80 22.87
C CYS A 645 -29.25 -6.21 21.45
N PHE A 646 -29.38 -5.30 20.48
CA PHE A 646 -28.85 -5.59 19.16
C PHE A 646 -27.30 -5.50 19.19
N PRO A 647 -26.59 -6.34 18.41
CA PRO A 647 -25.14 -6.29 18.33
C PRO A 647 -24.62 -4.91 17.86
N PRO A 648 -23.60 -4.33 18.54
CA PRO A 648 -23.10 -3.00 18.19
C PRO A 648 -22.49 -2.98 16.79
N VAL A 649 -22.69 -1.86 16.09
CA VAL A 649 -22.12 -1.61 14.76
C VAL A 649 -21.18 -0.42 14.85
N ALA A 650 -19.98 -0.53 14.28
CA ALA A 650 -19.06 0.60 14.16
C ALA A 650 -18.89 1.03 12.71
N LEU A 651 -18.94 2.34 12.49
CA LEU A 651 -18.71 3.00 11.21
C LEU A 651 -17.49 3.90 11.35
N ALA A 652 -16.47 3.69 10.53
CA ALA A 652 -15.25 4.48 10.55
C ALA A 652 -14.93 5.03 9.18
N TRP A 653 -14.58 6.32 9.09
CA TRP A 653 -14.31 6.98 7.81
C TRP A 653 -12.83 7.27 7.60
N ASP A 654 -12.38 7.13 6.36
CA ASP A 654 -11.03 7.48 5.92
C ASP A 654 -11.01 8.18 4.56
N SER A 655 -10.12 9.16 4.42
CA SER A 655 -9.93 9.91 3.18
C SER A 655 -9.38 9.05 2.03
N ALA A 656 -8.58 8.02 2.31
CA ALA A 656 -7.93 7.21 1.28
C ALA A 656 -8.75 5.96 0.90
N SER A 657 -9.41 5.34 1.87
CA SER A 657 -10.10 4.05 1.72
C SER A 657 -11.63 4.12 1.87
N GLY A 658 -12.19 5.28 2.21
CA GLY A 658 -13.63 5.48 2.34
C GLY A 658 -14.22 4.95 3.65
N LEU A 659 -15.45 4.43 3.60
CA LEU A 659 -16.19 3.95 4.76
C LEU A 659 -15.82 2.50 5.11
N HIS A 660 -15.51 2.26 6.38
CA HIS A 660 -15.31 0.93 6.94
C HIS A 660 -16.47 0.61 7.88
N VAL A 661 -17.15 -0.50 7.61
CA VAL A 661 -18.23 -1.00 8.45
C VAL A 661 -17.76 -2.24 9.21
N PHE A 662 -17.88 -2.20 10.53
CA PHE A 662 -17.61 -3.32 11.41
C PHE A 662 -18.94 -3.72 12.08
N ALA A 663 -19.60 -4.70 11.48
CA ALA A 663 -20.78 -5.31 12.09
C ALA A 663 -20.36 -6.23 13.25
N ASN A 664 -21.18 -6.31 14.28
CA ASN A 664 -21.03 -7.28 15.39
C ASN A 664 -19.77 -7.05 16.26
N LEU A 665 -19.60 -5.83 16.77
CA LEU A 665 -18.38 -5.39 17.44
C LEU A 665 -18.25 -5.87 18.91
N TYR A 666 -18.16 -7.18 19.16
CA TYR A 666 -17.92 -7.72 20.51
C TYR A 666 -16.43 -7.69 20.90
N SER A 667 -15.54 -8.07 19.99
CA SER A 667 -14.08 -7.96 20.16
C SER A 667 -13.42 -7.97 18.80
N GLU A 668 -13.23 -6.78 18.24
CA GLU A 668 -12.65 -6.64 16.89
C GLU A 668 -11.50 -5.65 16.90
N THR A 669 -10.48 -5.94 16.10
CA THR A 669 -9.40 -4.97 15.84
C THR A 669 -9.86 -4.02 14.74
N ILE A 670 -10.19 -2.79 15.11
CA ILE A 670 -10.51 -1.72 14.17
C ILE A 670 -9.21 -1.27 13.52
N VAL A 671 -9.07 -1.64 12.26
CA VAL A 671 -7.98 -1.21 11.38
C VAL A 671 -8.59 -0.43 10.24
N ILE A 672 -8.08 0.76 10.00
CA ILE A 672 -8.48 1.60 8.88
C ILE A 672 -7.29 1.77 7.97
N ASP A 673 -7.46 1.67 6.66
CA ASP A 673 -6.35 1.75 5.70
C ASP A 673 -5.87 3.19 5.38
N SER A 674 -5.75 4.04 6.40
CA SER A 674 -5.16 5.39 6.26
C SER A 674 -3.63 5.34 6.15
N SER A 675 -3.06 6.35 5.49
CA SER A 675 -1.60 6.59 5.43
C SER A 675 -1.21 7.97 5.97
N PRO A 676 -1.52 8.28 7.25
CA PRO A 676 -1.02 9.49 7.91
C PRO A 676 0.50 9.45 7.99
N ALA A 677 1.14 10.61 8.17
CA ALA A 677 2.59 10.72 8.32
C ALA A 677 3.46 10.39 7.08
N LEU A 678 2.89 10.34 5.88
CA LEU A 678 3.66 10.39 4.63
C LEU A 678 3.92 11.84 4.21
N TRP A 679 5.07 12.10 3.56
CA TRP A 679 5.48 13.45 3.15
C TRP A 679 4.47 14.13 2.22
N SER A 680 3.76 13.36 1.39
CA SER A 680 2.77 13.85 0.43
C SER A 680 1.30 13.68 0.88
N SER A 681 1.04 13.24 2.11
CA SER A 681 -0.34 12.94 2.54
C SER A 681 -1.07 14.17 3.09
N GLN A 682 -2.33 14.34 2.67
CA GLN A 682 -3.32 15.25 3.24
C GLN A 682 -4.25 14.57 4.28
N SER A 683 -4.02 13.31 4.61
CA SER A 683 -4.92 12.55 5.49
C SER A 683 -4.98 13.15 6.91
N SER A 684 -6.18 13.22 7.48
CA SER A 684 -6.42 13.66 8.86
C SER A 684 -5.59 12.87 9.88
N GLU A 685 -5.01 13.56 10.87
CA GLU A 685 -4.42 12.93 12.06
C GLU A 685 -5.48 12.33 12.98
N LYS A 686 -6.72 12.80 12.90
CA LYS A 686 -7.82 12.31 13.72
C LYS A 686 -8.67 11.31 12.95
N THR A 687 -9.05 10.24 13.62
CA THR A 687 -10.01 9.25 13.12
C THR A 687 -11.23 9.26 14.02
N THR A 688 -12.42 9.41 13.46
CA THR A 688 -13.68 9.28 14.20
C THR A 688 -14.35 7.96 13.86
N VAL A 689 -14.74 7.22 14.89
CA VAL A 689 -15.53 5.99 14.79
C VAL A 689 -16.90 6.25 15.40
N MET A 690 -17.95 6.14 14.61
CA MET A 690 -19.33 6.19 15.08
C MET A 690 -19.77 4.79 15.50
N LEU A 691 -20.17 4.64 16.75
CA LEU A 691 -20.78 3.43 17.27
C LEU A 691 -22.29 3.58 17.28
N LEU A 692 -23.00 2.59 16.74
CA LEU A 692 -24.43 2.42 16.89
C LEU A 692 -24.65 1.33 17.95
N VAL A 693 -25.13 1.73 19.12
CA VAL A 693 -25.19 0.88 20.31
C VAL A 693 -26.56 1.01 20.96
N ASP A 694 -27.16 -0.10 21.40
CA ASP A 694 -28.51 -0.10 21.97
C ASP A 694 -28.56 0.65 23.31
N PRO A 695 -29.29 1.79 23.42
CA PRO A 695 -29.31 2.63 24.62
C PRO A 695 -30.01 1.97 25.82
N HIS A 696 -30.77 0.88 25.63
CA HIS A 696 -31.40 0.15 26.74
C HIS A 696 -30.41 -0.71 27.53
N CYS A 697 -29.18 -0.84 27.05
CA CYS A 697 -28.16 -1.68 27.62
C CYS A 697 -26.95 -0.84 28.05
N SER A 698 -26.21 -1.33 29.04
CA SER A 698 -24.94 -0.75 29.45
C SER A 698 -23.78 -1.59 28.92
N TYR A 699 -22.69 -0.92 28.55
CA TYR A 699 -21.53 -1.55 27.92
C TYR A 699 -20.23 -1.08 28.57
N THR A 700 -19.27 -1.99 28.64
CA THR A 700 -17.88 -1.67 28.92
C THR A 700 -17.11 -1.75 27.61
N ALA A 701 -16.71 -0.61 27.07
CA ALA A 701 -15.85 -0.53 25.91
C ALA A 701 -14.38 -0.54 26.36
N SER A 702 -13.62 -1.53 25.89
CA SER A 702 -12.18 -1.62 26.12
C SER A 702 -11.42 -1.25 24.85
N VAL A 703 -10.51 -0.30 24.99
CA VAL A 703 -9.67 0.23 23.91
C VAL A 703 -8.24 -0.18 24.18
N HIS A 704 -7.66 -0.98 23.28
CA HIS A 704 -6.28 -1.48 23.39
C HIS A 704 -5.54 -1.33 22.07
N VAL A 705 -4.30 -0.84 22.12
CA VAL A 705 -3.48 -0.66 20.92
C VAL A 705 -2.63 -1.92 20.67
N SER A 706 -2.83 -2.54 19.51
CA SER A 706 -2.22 -3.84 19.17
C SER A 706 -0.77 -3.67 18.68
N ALA A 707 0.21 -3.95 19.54
CA ALA A 707 1.63 -3.84 19.18
C ALA A 707 2.02 -4.65 17.92
N PRO A 708 1.61 -5.92 17.74
CA PRO A 708 1.91 -6.65 16.50
C PRO A 708 1.29 -6.02 15.25
N ALA A 709 0.06 -5.49 15.35
CA ALA A 709 -0.61 -4.83 14.22
C ALA A 709 0.07 -3.50 13.87
N ILE A 710 0.49 -2.71 14.86
CA ILE A 710 1.29 -1.49 14.62
C ILE A 710 2.60 -1.85 13.94
N SER A 711 3.37 -2.79 14.49
CA SER A 711 4.71 -3.09 14.00
C SER A 711 4.68 -3.68 12.59
N SER A 712 3.77 -4.62 12.31
CA SER A 712 3.61 -5.20 10.97
C SER A 712 3.25 -4.12 9.95
N ARG A 713 2.25 -3.29 10.28
CA ARG A 713 1.83 -2.18 9.41
C ARG A 713 2.92 -1.13 9.21
N PHE A 714 3.64 -0.76 10.27
CA PHE A 714 4.73 0.21 10.20
C PHE A 714 5.81 -0.27 9.23
N VAL A 715 6.22 -1.54 9.32
CA VAL A 715 7.23 -2.12 8.43
C VAL A 715 6.74 -2.17 6.98
N LEU A 716 5.48 -2.52 6.75
CA LEU A 716 4.89 -2.55 5.40
C LEU A 716 4.80 -1.15 4.77
N LEU A 717 4.36 -0.13 5.52
CA LEU A 717 4.14 1.21 4.97
C LEU A 717 5.43 2.03 4.85
N TYR A 718 6.34 1.93 5.83
CA TYR A 718 7.55 2.76 5.91
C TYR A 718 8.83 2.00 5.54
N GLY A 719 8.74 0.72 5.15
CA GLY A 719 9.86 -0.06 4.64
C GLY A 719 10.67 0.67 3.55
N PRO A 720 10.04 1.21 2.48
CA PRO A 720 10.74 1.98 1.45
C PRO A 720 11.48 3.22 1.98
N GLN A 721 10.91 3.90 2.99
CA GLN A 721 11.55 5.03 3.66
C GLN A 721 12.80 4.61 4.42
N ILE A 722 12.73 3.50 5.17
CA ILE A 722 13.88 2.93 5.90
C ILE A 722 15.00 2.56 4.92
N VAL A 723 14.66 1.97 3.76
CA VAL A 723 15.65 1.65 2.71
C VAL A 723 16.32 2.92 2.19
N GLY A 724 15.58 3.94 1.80
CA GLY A 724 16.15 5.20 1.31
C GLY A 724 17.04 5.90 2.35
N ILE A 725 16.59 5.99 3.60
CA ILE A 725 17.36 6.58 4.71
C ILE A 725 18.59 5.73 5.06
N SER A 726 18.57 4.42 4.84
CA SER A 726 19.75 3.56 5.06
C SER A 726 20.94 3.97 4.17
N PHE A 727 20.69 4.41 2.93
CA PHE A 727 21.72 5.00 2.07
C PHE A 727 22.23 6.32 2.64
N ALA A 728 21.34 7.19 3.15
CA ALA A 728 21.73 8.44 3.78
C ALA A 728 22.65 8.22 4.99
N VAL A 729 22.32 7.25 5.86
CA VAL A 729 23.14 6.87 7.03
C VAL A 729 24.56 6.47 6.62
N VAL A 730 24.69 5.64 5.57
CA VAL A 730 26.00 5.23 5.05
C VAL A 730 26.75 6.41 4.43
N MET A 731 26.06 7.29 3.69
CA MET A 731 26.67 8.49 3.12
C MET A 731 27.17 9.46 4.20
N PHE A 732 26.43 9.64 5.30
CA PHE A 732 26.88 10.45 6.45
C PHE A 732 28.09 9.81 7.15
N ALA A 733 28.12 8.47 7.24
CA ALA A 733 29.29 7.77 7.77
C ALA A 733 30.52 7.94 6.87
N LEU A 734 30.35 7.84 5.54
CA LEU A 734 31.41 8.09 4.54
C LEU A 734 31.88 9.54 4.54
N MET A 735 30.98 10.51 4.72
CA MET A 735 31.30 11.92 4.92
C MET A 735 32.30 12.07 6.08
N ARG A 736 32.02 11.43 7.23
CA ARG A 736 32.90 11.52 8.40
C ARG A 736 34.26 10.86 8.15
N GLN A 737 34.27 9.67 7.54
CA GLN A 737 35.50 8.98 7.16
C GLN A 737 36.34 9.85 6.22
N ALA A 738 35.72 10.48 5.22
CA ALA A 738 36.37 11.40 4.30
C ALA A 738 36.93 12.65 5.01
N ASN A 739 36.17 13.25 5.95
CA ASN A 739 36.62 14.41 6.71
C ASN A 739 37.82 14.11 7.61
N GLN A 740 37.79 13.00 8.36
CA GLN A 740 38.92 12.61 9.23
C GLN A 740 40.17 12.31 8.41
N TRP A 741 40.01 11.64 7.28
CA TRP A 741 41.12 11.37 6.39
C TRP A 741 41.71 12.65 5.78
N ASP A 742 40.88 13.59 5.29
CA ASP A 742 41.37 14.85 4.73
C ASP A 742 42.16 15.68 5.75
N ASN A 743 41.85 15.55 7.04
CA ASN A 743 42.58 16.16 8.15
C ASN A 743 43.78 15.31 8.63
N LYS A 744 44.19 14.28 7.86
CA LYS A 744 45.29 13.35 8.16
C LYS A 744 45.12 12.53 9.46
N LEU A 745 43.90 12.44 9.98
CA LEU A 745 43.57 11.59 11.15
C LEU A 745 43.32 10.14 10.71
N SER A 746 43.26 9.20 11.66
CA SER A 746 42.92 7.80 11.38
C SER A 746 41.44 7.66 10.97
N VAL A 747 41.15 6.80 10.00
CA VAL A 747 39.77 6.55 9.54
C VAL A 747 39.05 5.75 10.60
N PRO A 748 37.88 6.22 11.08
CA PRO A 748 37.13 5.51 12.09
C PRO A 748 36.48 4.26 11.47
N PRO A 749 36.32 3.17 12.23
CA PRO A 749 35.50 2.04 11.80
C PRO A 749 34.09 2.51 11.44
N LEU A 750 33.48 1.88 10.43
CA LEU A 750 32.14 2.26 9.95
C LEU A 750 31.11 2.29 11.09
N LEU A 751 31.15 1.32 12.01
CA LEU A 751 30.26 1.28 13.16
C LEU A 751 30.36 2.53 14.04
N SER A 752 31.59 3.01 14.30
CA SER A 752 31.83 4.23 15.09
C SER A 752 31.43 5.50 14.33
N ALA A 753 31.46 5.46 12.99
CA ALA A 753 30.94 6.54 12.15
C ALA A 753 29.41 6.60 12.19
N VAL A 754 28.73 5.46 12.14
CA VAL A 754 27.27 5.35 12.30
C VAL A 754 26.83 5.75 13.71
N GLU A 755 27.58 5.36 14.74
CA GLU A 755 27.33 5.77 16.13
C GLU A 755 27.27 7.30 16.31
N TYR A 756 28.11 8.01 15.58
CA TYR A 756 28.17 9.47 15.61
C TYR A 756 26.97 10.12 14.95
N ASN A 757 26.31 9.46 14.00
CA ASN A 757 25.04 9.93 13.44
C ASN A 757 23.92 9.99 14.49
N LEU A 758 24.08 9.29 15.62
CA LEU A 758 23.15 9.25 16.75
C LEU A 758 23.59 10.13 17.94
N GLU A 759 24.69 10.89 17.81
CA GLU A 759 25.20 11.69 18.92
C GLU A 759 24.39 12.99 19.11
N MET A 760 23.92 13.19 20.34
CA MET A 760 23.14 14.36 20.74
C MET A 760 24.05 15.39 21.43
N PRO A 761 23.91 16.70 21.16
CA PRO A 761 22.89 17.29 20.29
C PRO A 761 23.32 17.42 18.81
N SER A 762 24.60 17.68 18.53
CA SER A 762 25.00 18.30 17.25
C SER A 762 24.84 17.44 16.00
N PRO A 763 25.42 16.23 15.86
CA PRO A 763 25.28 15.48 14.62
C PRO A 763 23.86 14.96 14.41
N PHE A 764 23.12 14.60 15.47
CA PHE A 764 21.72 14.21 15.33
C PHE A 764 20.84 15.36 14.80
N LEU A 765 21.01 16.58 15.31
CA LEU A 765 20.30 17.76 14.81
C LEU A 765 20.60 18.01 13.31
N LEU A 766 21.87 17.92 12.91
CA LEU A 766 22.30 18.16 11.53
C LEU A 766 21.86 17.07 10.54
N LEU A 767 21.86 15.81 10.96
CA LEU A 767 21.72 14.65 10.08
C LEU A 767 20.31 14.06 10.07
N ALA A 768 19.51 14.28 11.13
CA ALA A 768 18.14 13.81 11.22
C ALA A 768 17.12 14.94 11.19
N ILE A 769 17.31 16.01 11.97
CA ILE A 769 16.31 17.08 12.12
C ILE A 769 16.37 18.10 10.98
N LEU A 770 17.56 18.55 10.57
CA LEU A 770 17.70 19.54 9.50
C LEU A 770 17.10 19.05 8.16
N PRO A 771 17.28 17.79 7.71
CA PRO A 771 16.61 17.27 6.51
C PRO A 771 15.08 17.31 6.62
N LEU A 772 14.51 17.03 7.80
CA LEU A 772 13.06 17.07 8.03
C LEU A 772 12.52 18.51 7.96
N ILE A 773 13.22 19.47 8.58
CA ILE A 773 12.86 20.89 8.47
C ILE A 773 12.96 21.34 7.01
N SER A 774 14.00 20.91 6.31
CA SER A 774 14.21 21.23 4.90
C SER A 774 13.13 20.65 4.00
N SER A 775 12.62 19.43 4.28
CA SER A 775 11.53 18.83 3.51
C SER A 775 10.21 19.57 3.72
N LEU A 776 9.94 20.05 4.93
CA LEU A 776 8.75 20.87 5.22
C LEU A 776 8.83 22.23 4.52
N PHE A 777 10.01 22.86 4.55
CA PHE A 777 10.25 24.10 3.82
C PHE A 777 10.11 23.91 2.30
N TYR A 778 10.59 22.78 1.76
CA TYR A 778 10.41 22.44 0.35
C TYR A 778 8.93 22.24 -0.01
N SER A 779 8.15 21.53 0.81
CA SER A 779 6.70 21.39 0.58
C SER A 779 6.01 22.76 0.54
N PHE A 780 6.39 23.66 1.45
CA PHE A 780 5.89 25.04 1.47
C PHE A 780 6.25 25.81 0.19
N LEU A 781 7.50 25.72 -0.27
CA LEU A 781 7.96 26.38 -1.51
C LEU A 781 7.24 25.86 -2.76
N MET A 782 6.97 24.56 -2.81
CA MET A 782 6.33 23.91 -3.96
C MET A 782 4.80 23.92 -3.90
N ALA A 783 4.20 24.65 -2.94
CA ALA A 783 2.77 24.67 -2.66
C ALA A 783 2.16 23.25 -2.56
N GLN A 784 2.94 22.30 -2.06
CA GLN A 784 2.50 20.93 -1.80
C GLN A 784 1.81 20.87 -0.44
N PRO A 785 0.90 19.91 -0.22
CA PRO A 785 0.31 19.71 1.09
C PRO A 785 1.36 19.51 2.17
N ILE A 786 1.20 20.23 3.27
CA ILE A 786 2.05 20.08 4.45
C ILE A 786 1.58 18.84 5.20
N PRO A 787 2.45 17.82 5.39
CA PRO A 787 2.06 16.62 6.11
C PRO A 787 1.81 16.95 7.59
N PRO A 788 1.06 16.11 8.30
CA PRO A 788 0.78 16.36 9.70
C PRO A 788 2.06 16.32 10.55
N LEU A 789 2.40 17.47 11.16
CA LEU A 789 3.76 17.75 11.63
C LEU A 789 4.23 16.77 12.70
N THR A 790 3.36 16.43 13.66
CA THR A 790 3.74 15.61 14.82
C THR A 790 3.99 14.16 14.41
N SER A 791 3.01 13.55 13.74
CA SER A 791 3.09 12.17 13.29
C SER A 791 4.18 11.98 12.24
N PHE A 792 4.29 12.87 11.25
CA PHE A 792 5.34 12.86 10.23
C PHE A 792 6.76 12.88 10.83
N THR A 793 6.98 13.78 11.79
CA THR A 793 8.30 13.92 12.44
C THR A 793 8.63 12.68 13.27
N VAL A 794 7.70 12.18 14.09
CA VAL A 794 7.92 11.00 14.94
C VAL A 794 8.20 9.76 14.10
N VAL A 795 7.38 9.49 13.09
CA VAL A 795 7.53 8.34 12.19
C VAL A 795 8.86 8.40 11.43
N SER A 796 9.21 9.57 10.89
CA SER A 796 10.46 9.75 10.15
C SER A 796 11.69 9.58 11.03
N LEU A 797 11.63 10.02 12.30
CA LEU A 797 12.69 9.78 13.27
C LEU A 797 12.80 8.29 13.63
N ILE A 798 11.69 7.57 13.82
CA ILE A 798 11.72 6.12 14.03
C ILE A 798 12.36 5.42 12.81
N CYS A 799 12.01 5.83 11.58
CA CYS A 799 12.63 5.30 10.37
C CYS A 799 14.14 5.56 10.33
N TYR A 800 14.59 6.74 10.73
CA TYR A 800 16.01 7.06 10.83
C TYR A 800 16.73 6.19 11.88
N LEU A 801 16.13 5.97 13.05
CA LEU A 801 16.68 5.07 14.07
C LEU A 801 16.78 3.62 13.56
N LEU A 802 15.72 3.13 12.91
CA LEU A 802 15.71 1.78 12.32
C LEU A 802 16.74 1.62 11.20
N ALA A 803 16.92 2.65 10.35
CA ALA A 803 17.96 2.66 9.34
C ALA A 803 19.36 2.57 9.97
N ASN A 804 19.62 3.35 11.05
CA ASN A 804 20.88 3.24 11.79
C ASN A 804 21.06 1.85 12.43
N ALA A 805 19.99 1.25 12.96
CA ALA A 805 20.00 -0.11 13.50
C ALA A 805 20.39 -1.14 12.42
N PHE A 806 19.71 -1.08 11.28
CA PHE A 806 19.92 -1.96 10.14
C PHE A 806 21.36 -1.90 9.63
N ILE A 807 21.89 -0.69 9.42
CA ILE A 807 23.29 -0.49 9.01
C ILE A 807 24.26 -0.96 10.09
N SER A 808 23.95 -0.76 11.37
CA SER A 808 24.80 -1.24 12.48
C SER A 808 24.89 -2.77 12.49
N VAL A 809 23.76 -3.47 12.36
CA VAL A 809 23.73 -4.95 12.25
C VAL A 809 24.53 -5.41 11.05
N LEU A 810 24.28 -4.83 9.88
CA LEU A 810 24.97 -5.20 8.64
C LEU A 810 26.48 -4.98 8.75
N THR A 811 26.91 -3.91 9.42
CA THR A 811 28.31 -3.59 9.68
C THR A 811 28.96 -4.58 10.65
N ILE A 812 28.26 -4.96 11.74
CA ILE A 812 28.76 -5.93 12.73
C ILE A 812 28.92 -7.31 12.09
N VAL A 813 27.88 -7.79 11.40
CA VAL A 813 27.87 -9.11 10.74
C VAL A 813 28.97 -9.20 9.69
N SER A 814 29.09 -8.19 8.82
CA SER A 814 30.12 -8.19 7.77
C SER A 814 31.54 -8.08 8.33
N LYS A 815 31.77 -7.23 9.35
CA LYS A 815 33.09 -7.13 10.00
C LYS A 815 33.48 -8.45 10.66
N PHE A 816 32.56 -9.10 11.37
CA PHE A 816 32.80 -10.39 12.00
C PHE A 816 33.16 -11.46 10.94
N ALA A 817 32.44 -11.50 9.82
CA ALA A 817 32.74 -12.42 8.73
C ALA A 817 34.16 -12.24 8.17
N PHE A 818 34.62 -10.99 7.96
CA PHE A 818 36.00 -10.73 7.53
C PHE A 818 37.04 -11.09 8.60
N GLN A 819 36.74 -10.84 9.88
CA GLN A 819 37.64 -11.22 10.98
C GLN A 819 37.79 -12.74 11.09
N ALA A 820 36.67 -13.49 11.05
CA ALA A 820 36.68 -14.94 11.07
C ALA A 820 37.40 -15.51 9.84
N SER A 821 37.09 -15.01 8.64
CA SER A 821 37.74 -15.43 7.39
C SER A 821 39.25 -15.16 7.41
N ALA A 822 39.69 -13.98 7.87
CA ALA A 822 41.10 -13.65 7.99
C ALA A 822 41.81 -14.52 9.05
N LEU A 823 41.14 -14.82 10.18
CA LEU A 823 41.68 -15.71 11.20
C LEU A 823 41.93 -17.12 10.64
N VAL A 824 40.93 -17.68 9.94
CA VAL A 824 41.03 -18.99 9.27
C VAL A 824 42.10 -18.98 8.20
N HIS A 825 42.13 -17.97 7.33
CA HIS A 825 43.13 -17.88 6.27
C HIS A 825 44.56 -17.81 6.84
N THR A 826 44.77 -17.00 7.88
CA THR A 826 46.10 -16.85 8.49
C THR A 826 46.54 -18.07 9.28
N THR A 827 45.64 -18.80 9.98
CA THR A 827 45.98 -20.08 10.64
C THR A 827 46.30 -21.18 9.63
N VAL A 828 45.51 -21.31 8.57
CA VAL A 828 45.75 -22.29 7.50
C VAL A 828 47.11 -21.98 6.85
N LYS A 829 47.35 -20.72 6.48
CA LYS A 829 48.62 -20.29 5.90
C LYS A 829 49.82 -20.58 6.81
N SER A 830 49.72 -20.27 8.11
CA SER A 830 50.81 -20.55 9.05
C SER A 830 51.05 -22.04 9.26
N ARG A 831 49.99 -22.86 9.29
CA ARG A 831 50.10 -24.32 9.41
C ARG A 831 50.70 -24.95 8.15
N CYS A 832 50.29 -24.51 6.96
CA CYS A 832 50.89 -24.94 5.70
C CYS A 832 52.38 -24.59 5.65
N GLN A 833 52.77 -23.37 6.05
CA GLN A 833 54.17 -22.96 6.11
C GLN A 833 54.99 -23.75 7.15
N ALA A 834 54.39 -24.13 8.28
CA ALA A 834 55.05 -25.00 9.27
C ALA A 834 55.21 -26.45 8.77
N LEU A 835 54.21 -26.98 8.08
CA LEU A 835 54.27 -28.30 7.43
C LEU A 835 55.32 -28.34 6.31
N GLU A 836 55.42 -27.28 5.50
CA GLU A 836 56.43 -27.13 4.44
C GLU A 836 57.86 -27.03 5.01
N ARG A 837 58.02 -26.52 6.24
CA ARG A 837 59.31 -26.46 6.95
C ARG A 837 59.73 -27.80 7.57
N ASN A 838 58.76 -28.62 8.00
CA ASN A 838 59.03 -29.88 8.71
C ASN A 838 59.14 -31.09 7.78
N TYR A 839 58.59 -31.04 6.57
CA TYR A 839 58.65 -32.12 5.60
C TYR A 839 58.99 -31.55 4.23
N SER A 840 60.15 -31.92 3.66
CA SER A 840 60.51 -31.60 2.26
C SER A 840 59.70 -32.47 1.27
N LEU A 841 58.38 -32.48 1.40
CA LEU A 841 57.48 -33.25 0.56
C LEU A 841 56.99 -32.37 -0.59
N ALA A 842 57.42 -32.69 -1.81
CA ALA A 842 57.00 -32.04 -3.05
C ALA A 842 55.47 -31.95 -3.23
N PHE A 843 54.71 -32.85 -2.57
CA PHE A 843 53.25 -32.86 -2.55
C PHE A 843 52.62 -31.68 -1.79
N LEU A 844 53.23 -31.23 -0.68
CA LEU A 844 52.79 -30.03 0.06
C LEU A 844 53.17 -28.76 -0.69
N HIS A 845 54.28 -28.76 -1.43
CA HIS A 845 54.62 -27.68 -2.34
C HIS A 845 53.62 -27.61 -3.51
N TRP A 846 53.20 -28.75 -4.07
CA TRP A 846 52.13 -28.83 -5.07
C TRP A 846 50.77 -28.37 -4.53
N PHE A 847 50.39 -28.71 -3.29
CA PHE A 847 49.15 -28.25 -2.65
C PHE A 847 49.21 -26.77 -2.21
N SER A 848 50.38 -26.26 -1.79
CA SER A 848 50.65 -24.84 -1.55
C SER A 848 50.60 -24.05 -2.86
N ILE A 849 51.08 -24.64 -3.97
CA ILE A 849 50.89 -24.13 -5.33
C ILE A 849 49.41 -24.22 -5.73
N LEU A 850 48.64 -25.25 -5.37
CA LEU A 850 47.22 -25.39 -5.72
C LEU A 850 46.32 -24.43 -4.90
N SER A 851 46.63 -24.26 -3.62
CA SER A 851 46.02 -23.31 -2.67
C SER A 851 46.35 -21.86 -3.06
N SER A 852 47.58 -21.59 -3.52
CA SER A 852 47.92 -20.31 -4.16
C SER A 852 47.42 -20.20 -5.60
N SER A 853 47.13 -21.30 -6.30
CA SER A 853 46.61 -21.35 -7.69
C SER A 853 45.11 -21.13 -7.76
N PHE A 854 44.33 -21.42 -6.71
CA PHE A 854 42.95 -20.93 -6.59
C PHE A 854 42.89 -19.39 -6.48
N VAL A 855 44.03 -18.74 -6.22
CA VAL A 855 44.21 -17.28 -6.20
C VAL A 855 45.16 -16.77 -7.31
N CYS A 856 45.77 -17.66 -8.10
CA CYS A 856 46.71 -17.29 -9.18
C CYS A 856 46.67 -18.30 -10.34
N LEU A 857 45.59 -18.27 -11.12
CA LEU A 857 45.60 -18.77 -12.49
C LEU A 857 46.73 -18.10 -13.27
N LYS A 858 47.68 -18.91 -13.76
CA LYS A 858 48.85 -18.49 -14.55
C LYS A 858 48.49 -17.70 -15.83
N ALA A 859 47.23 -17.75 -16.27
CA ALA A 859 46.69 -16.90 -17.33
C ALA A 859 46.69 -15.38 -16.99
N ILE A 860 46.81 -15.02 -15.71
CA ILE A 860 46.75 -13.63 -15.24
C ILE A 860 48.11 -12.90 -15.33
N ARG A 861 49.24 -13.59 -15.60
CA ARG A 861 50.54 -12.88 -15.75
C ARG A 861 50.60 -11.98 -16.98
N ILE A 862 49.81 -12.25 -18.02
CA ILE A 862 49.64 -11.34 -19.17
C ILE A 862 48.66 -10.18 -18.82
N LEU A 863 47.83 -10.34 -17.78
CA LEU A 863 46.87 -9.35 -17.26
C LEU A 863 47.40 -8.46 -16.12
N LYS A 864 48.70 -8.54 -15.81
CA LYS A 864 49.29 -7.81 -14.67
C LYS A 864 49.42 -6.30 -14.88
N LEU A 865 49.15 -5.80 -16.09
CA LEU A 865 49.28 -4.36 -16.35
C LEU A 865 48.05 -3.54 -16.00
N ASN A 866 46.84 -4.10 -15.81
CA ASN A 866 45.70 -3.35 -15.26
C ASN A 866 44.50 -4.22 -14.78
N THR A 867 44.66 -4.99 -13.71
CA THR A 867 43.58 -5.80 -13.09
C THR A 867 42.32 -5.00 -12.77
N LYS A 868 42.46 -3.72 -12.40
CA LYS A 868 41.31 -2.83 -12.17
C LYS A 868 40.51 -2.56 -13.45
N ILE A 869 41.17 -2.33 -14.58
CA ILE A 869 40.50 -2.04 -15.87
C ILE A 869 39.74 -3.26 -16.35
N VAL A 870 40.34 -4.45 -16.25
CA VAL A 870 39.67 -5.70 -16.63
C VAL A 870 38.42 -5.92 -15.78
N MET A 871 38.52 -5.75 -14.46
CA MET A 871 37.35 -5.89 -13.57
C MET A 871 36.27 -4.86 -13.89
N THR A 872 36.63 -3.61 -14.20
CA THR A 872 35.66 -2.60 -14.66
C THR A 872 35.01 -3.04 -15.97
N LEU A 873 35.77 -3.52 -16.95
CA LEU A 873 35.24 -3.95 -18.25
C LEU A 873 34.28 -5.13 -18.10
N VAL A 874 34.63 -6.13 -17.29
CA VAL A 874 33.76 -7.27 -16.98
C VAL A 874 32.50 -6.80 -16.24
N ALA A 875 32.63 -5.92 -15.24
CA ALA A 875 31.47 -5.41 -14.52
C ALA A 875 30.53 -4.61 -15.44
N VAL A 876 31.07 -3.70 -16.27
CA VAL A 876 30.29 -2.89 -17.21
C VAL A 876 29.60 -3.76 -18.26
N THR A 877 30.30 -4.74 -18.84
CA THR A 877 29.70 -5.66 -19.81
C THR A 877 28.56 -6.47 -19.21
N LEU A 878 28.72 -6.99 -17.99
CA LEU A 878 27.64 -7.70 -17.29
C LEU A 878 26.45 -6.79 -16.99
N VAL A 879 26.69 -5.55 -16.54
CA VAL A 879 25.62 -4.58 -16.29
C VAL A 879 24.85 -4.24 -17.57
N SER A 880 25.56 -4.02 -18.68
CA SER A 880 24.97 -3.54 -19.93
C SER A 880 24.27 -4.64 -20.73
N PHE A 881 24.76 -5.89 -20.67
CA PHE A 881 24.31 -6.94 -21.58
C PHE A 881 23.67 -8.15 -20.89
N VAL A 882 23.84 -8.32 -19.57
CA VAL A 882 23.31 -9.49 -18.86
C VAL A 882 22.31 -9.07 -17.79
N HIS A 883 22.78 -8.47 -16.69
CA HIS A 883 21.93 -7.96 -15.62
C HIS A 883 22.71 -7.00 -14.70
N PRO A 884 22.14 -5.85 -14.28
CA PRO A 884 22.80 -4.88 -13.42
C PRO A 884 23.35 -5.46 -12.10
N ALA A 885 22.59 -6.35 -11.46
CA ALA A 885 23.00 -7.01 -10.22
C ALA A 885 24.33 -7.77 -10.36
N LEU A 886 24.57 -8.45 -11.49
CA LEU A 886 25.76 -9.29 -11.68
C LEU A 886 27.03 -8.44 -11.75
N GLY A 887 26.99 -7.31 -12.46
CA GLY A 887 28.12 -6.39 -12.49
C GLY A 887 28.36 -5.69 -11.15
N LEU A 888 27.31 -5.41 -10.38
CA LEU A 888 27.45 -4.94 -8.99
C LEU A 888 28.04 -6.02 -8.07
N PHE A 889 27.74 -7.31 -8.27
CA PHE A 889 28.40 -8.40 -7.53
C PHE A 889 29.88 -8.51 -7.85
N VAL A 890 30.30 -8.26 -9.10
CA VAL A 890 31.72 -8.18 -9.48
C VAL A 890 32.42 -7.03 -8.73
N LEU A 891 31.76 -5.87 -8.63
CA LEU A 891 32.25 -4.75 -7.83
C LEU A 891 32.39 -5.17 -6.35
N LEU A 892 31.36 -5.79 -5.78
CA LEU A 892 31.36 -6.26 -4.39
C LEU A 892 32.46 -7.28 -4.09
N ALA A 893 32.69 -8.23 -4.98
CA ALA A 893 33.79 -9.19 -4.87
C ALA A 893 35.15 -8.45 -4.82
N SER A 894 35.32 -7.39 -5.62
CA SER A 894 36.51 -6.53 -5.57
C SER A 894 36.64 -5.78 -4.24
N HIS A 895 35.55 -5.30 -3.66
CA HIS A 895 35.57 -4.69 -2.33
C HIS A 895 35.91 -5.71 -1.24
N ALA A 896 35.25 -6.86 -1.25
CA ALA A 896 35.44 -7.94 -0.28
C ALA A 896 36.86 -8.49 -0.30
N LEU A 897 37.45 -8.71 -1.48
CA LEU A 897 38.84 -9.18 -1.61
C LEU A 897 39.84 -8.17 -1.02
N CYS A 898 39.63 -6.88 -1.26
CA CYS A 898 40.45 -5.83 -0.66
C CYS A 898 40.33 -5.80 0.87
N CYS A 899 39.09 -5.86 1.40
CA CYS A 899 38.85 -5.89 2.83
C CYS A 899 39.51 -7.12 3.48
N HIS A 900 39.35 -8.30 2.87
CA HIS A 900 39.96 -9.55 3.34
C HIS A 900 41.49 -9.46 3.38
N ASN A 901 42.12 -8.92 2.32
CA ASN A 901 43.56 -8.76 2.26
C ASN A 901 44.09 -7.81 3.34
N SER A 902 43.47 -6.64 3.52
CA SER A 902 43.85 -5.70 4.58
C SER A 902 43.64 -6.31 5.97
N MET A 903 42.54 -7.05 6.19
CA MET A 903 42.29 -7.74 7.46
C MET A 903 43.34 -8.84 7.74
N CYS A 904 43.74 -9.61 6.72
CA CYS A 904 44.81 -10.59 6.84
C CYS A 904 46.16 -9.93 7.21
N CYS A 905 46.48 -8.77 6.63
CA CYS A 905 47.67 -7.99 7.00
C CYS A 905 47.63 -7.54 8.47
N ILE A 906 46.47 -7.07 8.95
CA ILE A 906 46.29 -6.66 10.35
C ILE A 906 46.47 -7.86 11.29
N VAL A 907 45.80 -8.99 11.04
CA VAL A 907 45.87 -10.20 11.88
C VAL A 907 47.29 -10.79 11.90
N THR A 908 47.96 -10.85 10.74
CA THR A 908 49.35 -11.35 10.68
C THR A 908 50.32 -10.47 11.44
N SER A 909 50.16 -9.14 11.36
CA SER A 909 50.98 -8.21 12.13
C SER A 909 50.71 -8.31 13.64
N SER A 910 49.45 -8.50 14.04
CA SER A 910 49.07 -8.69 15.45
C SER A 910 49.70 -9.95 16.04
N ARG A 911 49.64 -11.09 15.32
CA ARG A 911 50.28 -12.35 15.76
C ARG A 911 51.80 -12.25 15.84
N ARG A 912 52.42 -11.53 14.88
CA ARG A 912 53.87 -11.26 14.94
C ARG A 912 54.22 -10.44 16.17
N LYS A 913 53.42 -9.41 16.48
CA LYS A 913 53.60 -8.60 17.69
C LYS A 913 53.44 -9.43 18.96
N GLU A 914 52.39 -10.25 19.08
CA GLU A 914 52.22 -11.19 20.21
C GLU A 914 53.39 -12.16 20.36
N SER A 915 53.92 -12.71 19.25
CA SER A 915 55.08 -13.61 19.29
C SER A 915 56.37 -12.90 19.71
N VAL A 916 56.54 -11.63 19.30
CA VAL A 916 57.70 -10.79 19.67
C VAL A 916 57.58 -10.32 21.11
N ASP A 917 56.39 -9.96 21.57
CA ASP A 917 56.13 -9.56 22.96
C ASP A 917 56.32 -10.76 23.91
N GLN A 918 55.85 -11.96 23.55
CA GLN A 918 56.15 -13.20 24.28
C GLN A 918 57.65 -13.53 24.33
N LYS A 919 58.36 -13.31 23.22
CA LYS A 919 59.82 -13.52 23.15
C LYS A 919 60.58 -12.49 23.99
N ASN A 920 60.18 -11.22 23.92
CA ASN A 920 60.75 -10.13 24.70
C ASN A 920 60.44 -10.31 26.20
N GLU A 921 59.27 -10.83 26.57
CA GLU A 921 58.90 -11.15 27.95
C GLU A 921 59.69 -12.35 28.49
N ALA A 922 59.97 -13.36 27.64
CA ALA A 922 60.88 -14.44 27.98
C ALA A 922 62.33 -13.95 28.15
N GLU A 923 62.80 -13.02 27.30
CA GLU A 923 64.13 -12.41 27.40
C GLU A 923 64.25 -11.44 28.60
N ARG A 924 63.18 -10.72 28.96
CA ARG A 924 63.12 -9.83 30.14
C ARG A 924 63.18 -10.61 31.46
N LYS A 925 62.68 -11.84 31.49
CA LYS A 925 62.82 -12.76 32.63
C LYS A 925 64.26 -13.28 32.81
N THR A 926 65.14 -13.08 31.83
CA THR A 926 66.54 -13.52 31.87
C THR A 926 67.58 -12.40 32.08
N ARG A 927 67.20 -11.13 32.27
CA ARG A 927 68.16 -10.02 32.53
C ARG A 927 67.75 -9.11 33.69
N HIS A 928 68.69 -8.82 34.59
CA HIS A 928 68.58 -7.82 35.66
C HIS A 928 68.65 -6.37 35.13
N PRO A 929 68.07 -5.38 35.84
CA PRO A 929 67.83 -4.05 35.30
C PRO A 929 69.04 -3.12 35.46
N SER A 930 69.44 -2.45 34.38
CA SER A 930 70.23 -1.22 34.45
C SER A 930 69.56 -0.13 33.60
N SER A 931 69.44 1.04 34.21
CA SER A 931 68.73 2.24 33.79
C SER A 931 69.36 2.95 32.58
N ARG A 932 68.50 3.45 31.69
CA ARG A 932 68.54 4.80 31.08
C ARG A 932 67.35 4.97 30.15
N GLU A 933 66.43 5.85 30.54
CA GLU A 933 65.41 6.41 29.65
C GLU A 933 65.98 7.72 29.09
N ASP A 934 66.18 7.77 27.77
CA ASP A 934 66.36 9.03 27.05
C ASP A 934 65.02 9.40 26.36
N PRO A 935 64.56 10.66 26.46
CA PRO A 935 63.31 11.08 25.85
C PRO A 935 63.54 11.37 24.36
N VAL A 936 62.95 10.54 23.48
CA VAL A 936 62.91 10.85 22.05
C VAL A 936 61.87 11.95 21.82
N SER A 937 62.40 13.11 21.46
CA SER A 937 61.73 14.31 20.97
C SER A 937 60.74 14.00 19.85
N GLY A 938 59.58 14.66 19.91
CA GLY A 938 58.56 14.62 18.88
C GLY A 938 59.05 15.16 17.55
N ASP A 939 58.85 14.36 16.50
CA ASP A 939 58.77 14.84 15.14
C ASP A 939 57.71 14.02 14.39
N LEU A 940 57.04 14.67 13.44
CA LEU A 940 55.81 14.26 12.73
C LEU A 940 55.72 12.75 12.43
N SER A 941 54.87 12.04 13.19
CA SER A 941 54.67 10.58 13.11
C SER A 941 54.14 10.15 11.74
N GLU A 942 55.00 9.48 10.96
CA GLU A 942 54.61 8.73 9.77
C GLU A 942 53.73 7.54 10.21
N LYS A 943 52.48 7.47 9.71
CA LYS A 943 51.50 6.44 10.13
C LYS A 943 52.10 5.03 9.97
N SER A 944 51.90 4.16 10.96
CA SER A 944 52.41 2.79 10.91
C SER A 944 51.74 1.98 9.78
N PHE A 945 52.43 0.95 9.28
CA PHE A 945 51.87 0.05 8.25
C PHE A 945 50.52 -0.56 8.67
N VAL A 946 50.38 -0.90 9.96
CA VAL A 946 49.14 -1.47 10.51
C VAL A 946 48.01 -0.45 10.52
N GLU A 947 48.28 0.79 10.92
CA GLU A 947 47.30 1.88 10.89
C GLU A 947 46.86 2.21 9.47
N THR A 948 47.80 2.20 8.51
CA THR A 948 47.47 2.39 7.09
C THR A 948 46.58 1.28 6.55
N GLN A 949 46.83 0.02 6.91
CA GLN A 949 45.96 -1.10 6.53
C GLN A 949 44.59 -1.05 7.21
N ALA A 950 44.52 -0.59 8.47
CA ALA A 950 43.27 -0.38 9.18
C ALA A 950 42.43 0.73 8.54
N ASP A 951 43.06 1.83 8.13
CA ASP A 951 42.40 2.94 7.46
C ASP A 951 41.85 2.52 6.08
N ILE A 952 42.62 1.74 5.31
CA ILE A 952 42.17 1.17 4.03
C ILE A 952 40.98 0.24 4.26
N PHE A 953 41.05 -0.65 5.25
CA PHE A 953 39.95 -1.54 5.60
C PHE A 953 38.68 -0.76 5.97
N ASN A 954 38.79 0.23 6.86
CA ASN A 954 37.65 0.99 7.36
C ASN A 954 36.93 1.77 6.26
N HIS A 955 37.67 2.43 5.36
CA HIS A 955 37.10 3.14 4.20
C HIS A 955 36.50 2.16 3.17
N ARG A 956 37.21 1.08 2.85
CA ARG A 956 36.75 0.08 1.86
C ARG A 956 35.52 -0.67 2.34
N HIS A 957 35.40 -0.91 3.65
CA HIS A 957 34.23 -1.50 4.29
C HIS A 957 33.01 -0.58 4.19
N GLY A 958 33.17 0.74 4.37
CA GLY A 958 32.12 1.72 4.12
C GLY A 958 31.57 1.65 2.70
N LEU A 959 32.45 1.63 1.70
CA LEU A 959 32.04 1.46 0.29
C LEU A 959 31.39 0.10 0.03
N LEU A 960 31.92 -0.99 0.61
CA LEU A 960 31.32 -2.32 0.50
C LEU A 960 29.86 -2.30 0.97
N ILE A 961 29.57 -1.69 2.12
CA ILE A 961 28.20 -1.61 2.65
C ILE A 961 27.31 -0.77 1.73
N LEU A 962 27.77 0.39 1.27
CA LEU A 962 27.01 1.23 0.33
C LEU A 962 26.63 0.47 -0.96
N HIS A 963 27.61 -0.17 -1.57
CA HIS A 963 27.42 -0.92 -2.82
C HIS A 963 26.65 -2.23 -2.59
N LEU A 964 26.69 -2.80 -1.39
CA LEU A 964 25.92 -3.98 -1.03
C LEU A 964 24.43 -3.62 -1.00
N LEU A 965 24.06 -2.50 -0.38
CA LEU A 965 22.70 -1.99 -0.42
C LEU A 965 22.23 -1.77 -1.86
N ALA A 966 23.06 -1.15 -2.71
CA ALA A 966 22.74 -0.96 -4.12
C ALA A 966 22.53 -2.29 -4.86
N ALA A 967 23.36 -3.31 -4.63
CA ALA A 967 23.17 -4.62 -5.23
C ALA A 967 21.90 -5.33 -4.73
N LEU A 968 21.57 -5.21 -3.43
CA LEU A 968 20.37 -5.80 -2.84
C LEU A 968 19.08 -5.25 -3.45
N MET A 969 19.05 -3.98 -3.88
CA MET A 969 17.88 -3.40 -4.55
C MET A 969 17.56 -4.05 -5.91
N PHE A 970 18.55 -4.67 -6.57
CA PHE A 970 18.37 -5.41 -7.83
C PHE A 970 18.22 -6.92 -7.63
N VAL A 971 18.19 -7.44 -6.40
CA VAL A 971 17.99 -8.88 -6.14
C VAL A 971 16.61 -9.35 -6.60
N PRO A 972 15.50 -8.63 -6.34
CA PRO A 972 14.19 -9.02 -6.84
C PRO A 972 14.14 -9.13 -8.37
N SER A 973 14.68 -8.15 -9.10
CA SER A 973 14.73 -8.20 -10.57
C SER A 973 15.64 -9.30 -11.10
N LEU A 974 16.76 -9.57 -10.41
CA LEU A 974 17.61 -10.72 -10.75
C LEU A 974 16.87 -12.05 -10.59
N ALA A 975 16.05 -12.20 -9.55
CA ALA A 975 15.22 -13.38 -9.35
C ALA A 975 14.19 -13.55 -10.48
N ALA A 976 13.54 -12.45 -10.89
CA ALA A 976 12.64 -12.43 -12.05
C ALA A 976 13.38 -12.79 -13.35
N TRP A 977 14.60 -12.29 -13.54
CA TRP A 977 15.44 -12.60 -14.70
C TRP A 977 15.84 -14.08 -14.77
N PHE A 978 16.15 -14.72 -13.64
CA PHE A 978 16.47 -16.15 -13.59
C PHE A 978 15.33 -17.04 -14.09
N GLN A 979 14.06 -16.66 -13.86
CA GLN A 979 12.90 -17.39 -14.38
C GLN A 979 12.80 -17.34 -15.91
N ARG A 980 13.42 -16.35 -16.54
CA ARG A 980 13.39 -16.12 -17.99
C ARG A 980 14.50 -16.83 -18.75
N ILE A 981 15.39 -17.55 -18.05
CA ILE A 981 16.46 -18.31 -18.71
C ILE A 981 15.84 -19.44 -19.53
N GLY A 982 15.93 -19.34 -20.85
CA GLY A 982 15.42 -20.34 -21.80
C GLY A 982 14.11 -19.95 -22.52
N THR A 983 13.44 -18.87 -22.11
CA THR A 983 12.16 -18.41 -22.70
C THR A 983 12.27 -17.10 -23.51
N GLY A 984 13.50 -16.61 -23.69
CA GLY A 984 13.85 -15.38 -24.43
C GLY A 984 14.44 -14.30 -23.51
N GLN A 985 15.66 -13.85 -23.82
CA GLN A 985 16.36 -12.82 -23.04
C GLN A 985 16.22 -11.45 -23.71
N SER A 986 15.72 -10.47 -22.96
CA SER A 986 15.81 -9.05 -23.29
C SER A 986 17.07 -8.45 -22.65
N PHE A 987 17.68 -7.46 -23.30
CA PHE A 987 18.73 -6.68 -22.66
C PHE A 987 18.19 -5.93 -21.44
N PRO A 988 19.04 -5.67 -20.42
CA PRO A 988 18.67 -4.79 -19.32
C PRO A 988 18.23 -3.41 -19.79
N TRP A 989 17.38 -2.75 -19.01
CA TRP A 989 16.96 -1.39 -19.33
C TRP A 989 18.16 -0.45 -19.39
N PHE A 990 18.23 0.39 -20.43
CA PHE A 990 19.42 1.20 -20.71
C PHE A 990 19.76 2.14 -19.56
N ALA A 991 18.77 2.82 -18.96
CA ALA A 991 19.08 3.75 -17.88
C ALA A 991 19.48 3.05 -16.57
N ASP A 992 18.93 1.86 -16.28
CA ASP A 992 19.39 1.06 -15.13
C ASP A 992 20.86 0.68 -15.32
N SER A 993 21.22 0.27 -16.54
CA SER A 993 22.59 -0.03 -16.92
C SER A 993 23.49 1.19 -16.75
N ALA A 994 23.08 2.35 -17.27
CA ALA A 994 23.83 3.60 -17.15
C ALA A 994 24.02 4.04 -15.69
N LEU A 995 22.99 3.92 -14.85
CA LEU A 995 23.08 4.24 -13.43
C LEU A 995 24.06 3.30 -12.72
N CYS A 996 23.96 1.99 -12.95
CA CYS A 996 24.85 1.00 -12.36
C CYS A 996 26.30 1.12 -12.84
N VAL A 997 26.54 1.52 -14.09
CA VAL A 997 27.88 1.88 -14.58
C VAL A 997 28.45 3.06 -13.80
N GLY A 998 27.63 4.08 -13.52
CA GLY A 998 28.00 5.17 -12.62
C GLY A 998 28.38 4.67 -11.21
N VAL A 999 27.58 3.77 -10.63
CA VAL A 999 27.87 3.15 -9.32
C VAL A 999 29.21 2.39 -9.33
N ILE A 1000 29.52 1.67 -10.41
CA ILE A 1000 30.80 0.97 -10.61
C ILE A 1000 31.95 1.97 -10.64
N PHE A 1001 31.83 3.06 -11.41
CA PHE A 1001 32.85 4.10 -11.44
C PHE A 1001 33.07 4.71 -10.07
N HIS A 1002 32.00 4.98 -9.31
CA HIS A 1002 32.11 5.47 -7.93
C HIS A 1002 32.96 4.53 -7.06
N GLY A 1003 32.70 3.22 -7.08
CA GLY A 1003 33.42 2.25 -6.22
C GLY A 1003 34.87 1.96 -6.64
N ILE A 1004 35.17 2.02 -7.93
CA ILE A 1004 36.52 1.74 -8.46
C ILE A 1004 37.42 2.98 -8.37
N LEU A 1005 36.92 4.15 -8.79
CA LEU A 1005 37.71 5.38 -8.84
C LEU A 1005 37.98 5.96 -7.44
N ASN A 1006 37.07 5.76 -6.50
CA ASN A 1006 37.23 6.21 -5.10
C ASN A 1006 37.64 5.07 -4.15
N SER A 1007 38.19 3.99 -4.70
CA SER A 1007 38.53 2.74 -4.01
C SER A 1007 39.54 2.89 -2.86
N ARG A 1008 40.46 3.85 -2.97
CA ARG A 1008 41.42 4.19 -1.91
C ARG A 1008 41.23 5.66 -1.53
N PRO A 1009 41.31 5.98 -0.23
CA PRO A 1009 41.17 7.36 0.23
C PRO A 1009 42.32 8.25 -0.26
N GLU A 1010 43.52 7.71 -0.46
CA GLU A 1010 44.68 8.44 -1.02
C GLU A 1010 44.48 8.86 -2.48
N SER A 1011 43.90 7.98 -3.30
CA SER A 1011 43.71 8.17 -4.73
C SER A 1011 42.29 8.60 -5.09
N SER A 1012 41.50 9.04 -4.11
CA SER A 1012 40.12 9.47 -4.32
C SER A 1012 40.11 10.69 -5.23
N ILE A 1013 39.51 10.53 -6.42
CA ILE A 1013 39.53 11.56 -7.47
C ILE A 1013 38.63 12.74 -7.11
N LEU A 1014 37.64 12.53 -6.23
CA LEU A 1014 36.77 13.58 -5.68
C LEU A 1014 37.53 14.72 -4.99
N ARG A 1015 38.81 14.55 -4.61
CA ARG A 1015 39.65 15.64 -4.09
C ARG A 1015 39.99 16.72 -5.11
N SER A 1016 39.94 16.39 -6.40
CA SER A 1016 40.34 17.30 -7.48
C SER A 1016 39.19 18.12 -8.04
N PHE A 1017 38.09 18.21 -7.29
CA PHE A 1017 36.93 19.00 -7.68
C PHE A 1017 37.31 20.49 -7.83
N PRO A 1018 36.88 21.17 -8.91
CA PRO A 1018 37.24 22.56 -9.17
C PRO A 1018 36.64 23.54 -8.16
N PHE A 1019 37.23 24.74 -8.06
CA PHE A 1019 36.69 25.85 -7.26
C PHE A 1019 35.32 26.28 -7.82
N LEU A 1020 34.29 26.30 -6.98
CA LEU A 1020 33.04 27.03 -7.24
C LEU A 1020 33.00 28.25 -6.31
N SER A 1021 32.85 29.45 -6.87
CA SER A 1021 32.64 30.70 -6.11
C SER A 1021 33.58 30.91 -4.91
N GLY A 1022 34.89 30.65 -5.06
CA GLY A 1022 35.88 30.91 -4.01
C GLY A 1022 35.96 29.89 -2.87
N HIS A 1023 35.15 28.83 -2.85
CA HIS A 1023 35.19 27.78 -1.82
C HIS A 1023 35.57 26.41 -2.42
N GLN A 1024 36.54 25.72 -1.80
CA GLN A 1024 36.95 24.37 -2.22
C GLN A 1024 35.96 23.34 -1.66
N LEU A 1025 35.11 22.79 -2.54
CA LEU A 1025 34.22 21.67 -2.20
C LEU A 1025 35.06 20.41 -1.91
N ARG A 1026 35.27 20.12 -0.63
CA ARG A 1026 35.95 18.89 -0.18
C ARG A 1026 35.02 17.67 -0.29
N PRO A 1027 35.56 16.44 -0.45
CA PRO A 1027 34.78 15.20 -0.57
C PRO A 1027 33.69 15.00 0.50
N HIS A 1028 33.91 15.44 1.74
CA HIS A 1028 32.90 15.30 2.78
C HIS A 1028 31.62 16.13 2.50
N HIS A 1029 31.73 17.34 1.94
CA HIS A 1029 30.54 18.13 1.55
C HIS A 1029 29.72 17.40 0.47
N ILE A 1030 30.41 16.73 -0.45
CA ILE A 1030 29.78 15.97 -1.54
C ILE A 1030 28.99 14.77 -0.96
N TYR A 1031 29.58 14.01 -0.04
CA TYR A 1031 28.87 12.91 0.63
C TYR A 1031 27.72 13.39 1.52
N LEU A 1032 27.84 14.57 2.16
CA LEU A 1032 26.75 15.17 2.94
C LEU A 1032 25.54 15.51 2.04
N LEU A 1033 25.78 16.20 0.91
CA LEU A 1033 24.73 16.53 -0.06
C LEU A 1033 24.08 15.29 -0.66
N ALA A 1034 24.88 14.28 -1.02
CA ALA A 1034 24.37 12.99 -1.48
C ALA A 1034 23.52 12.30 -0.40
N GLY A 1035 23.93 12.39 0.88
CA GLY A 1035 23.17 11.88 2.02
C GLY A 1035 21.81 12.57 2.18
N TYR A 1036 21.74 13.89 2.05
CA TYR A 1036 20.47 14.63 2.07
C TYR A 1036 19.55 14.24 0.91
N TYR A 1037 20.09 14.11 -0.31
CA TYR A 1037 19.30 13.62 -1.43
C TYR A 1037 18.73 12.21 -1.19
N CYS A 1038 19.54 11.30 -0.62
CA CYS A 1038 19.06 9.95 -0.26
C CYS A 1038 17.99 10.00 0.84
N PHE A 1039 18.12 10.93 1.81
CA PHE A 1039 17.14 11.13 2.86
C PHE A 1039 15.79 11.59 2.27
N PHE A 1040 15.78 12.59 1.39
CA PHE A 1040 14.57 13.04 0.68
C PHE A 1040 13.95 11.95 -0.19
N SER A 1041 14.78 11.16 -0.89
CA SER A 1041 14.31 10.01 -1.67
C SER A 1041 13.59 8.98 -0.79
N GLY A 1042 14.06 8.80 0.45
CA GLY A 1042 13.39 7.98 1.47
C GLY A 1042 12.06 8.58 1.92
N LEU A 1043 12.00 9.89 2.19
CA LEU A 1043 10.76 10.58 2.58
C LEU A 1043 9.67 10.50 1.50
N GLU A 1044 10.05 10.43 0.23
CA GLU A 1044 9.14 10.28 -0.91
C GLU A 1044 8.69 8.83 -1.15
N LEU A 1045 9.14 7.87 -0.31
CA LEU A 1045 8.95 6.42 -0.54
C LEU A 1045 9.48 5.93 -1.90
N ALA A 1046 10.49 6.61 -2.45
CA ALA A 1046 11.09 6.33 -3.76
C ALA A 1046 12.57 5.96 -3.62
N PRO A 1047 12.93 4.86 -2.93
CA PRO A 1047 14.32 4.53 -2.65
C PRO A 1047 15.15 4.32 -3.92
N TYR A 1048 14.57 3.90 -5.05
CA TYR A 1048 15.30 3.81 -6.33
C TYR A 1048 16.01 5.11 -6.74
N LYS A 1049 15.52 6.28 -6.31
CA LYS A 1049 16.14 7.57 -6.66
C LYS A 1049 17.55 7.72 -6.12
N VAL A 1050 17.95 6.98 -5.06
CA VAL A 1050 19.32 7.03 -4.51
C VAL A 1050 20.40 6.71 -5.54
N PHE A 1051 20.06 5.93 -6.58
CA PHE A 1051 20.97 5.63 -7.69
C PHE A 1051 21.41 6.89 -8.45
N TYR A 1052 20.55 7.90 -8.58
CA TYR A 1052 20.91 9.16 -9.24
C TYR A 1052 22.05 9.86 -8.50
N ALA A 1053 22.03 9.88 -7.16
CA ALA A 1053 23.10 10.46 -6.36
C ALA A 1053 24.41 9.67 -6.53
N ILE A 1054 24.38 8.35 -6.33
CA ILE A 1054 25.59 7.51 -6.37
C ILE A 1054 26.20 7.49 -7.78
N ALA A 1055 25.37 7.37 -8.82
CA ALA A 1055 25.82 7.37 -10.21
C ALA A 1055 26.43 8.72 -10.58
N SER A 1056 25.82 9.83 -10.16
CA SER A 1056 26.38 11.18 -10.38
C SER A 1056 27.76 11.32 -9.76
N LEU A 1057 27.98 10.83 -8.54
CA LEU A 1057 29.31 10.80 -7.92
C LEU A 1057 30.32 10.00 -8.76
N GLY A 1058 29.89 8.88 -9.34
CA GLY A 1058 30.70 8.06 -10.22
C GLY A 1058 31.10 8.76 -11.52
N TYR A 1059 30.13 9.37 -12.21
CA TYR A 1059 30.38 10.11 -13.44
C TYR A 1059 31.23 11.37 -13.21
N ILE A 1060 31.00 12.09 -12.12
CA ILE A 1060 31.86 13.20 -11.68
C ILE A 1060 33.29 12.70 -11.44
N SER A 1061 33.45 11.55 -10.78
CA SER A 1061 34.78 10.96 -10.55
C SER A 1061 35.47 10.59 -11.86
N LEU A 1062 34.73 10.09 -12.85
CA LEU A 1062 35.25 9.76 -14.18
C LEU A 1062 35.71 11.00 -14.94
N THR A 1063 34.89 12.05 -14.99
CA THR A 1063 35.22 13.29 -15.71
C THR A 1063 36.44 13.99 -15.11
N LEU A 1064 36.54 14.04 -13.78
CA LEU A 1064 37.72 14.54 -13.08
C LEU A 1064 38.97 13.71 -13.40
N LYS A 1065 38.84 12.38 -13.49
CA LYS A 1065 39.96 11.50 -13.85
C LYS A 1065 40.47 11.77 -15.26
N ILE A 1066 39.57 11.91 -16.22
CA ILE A 1066 39.89 12.24 -17.61
C ILE A 1066 40.58 13.62 -17.67
N SER A 1067 40.06 14.61 -16.95
CA SER A 1067 40.65 15.96 -16.89
C SER A 1067 42.08 15.95 -16.30
N GLN A 1068 42.34 15.18 -15.25
CA GLN A 1068 43.69 15.00 -14.70
C GLN A 1068 44.66 14.35 -15.70
N VAL A 1069 44.21 13.32 -16.42
CA VAL A 1069 45.03 12.65 -17.45
C VAL A 1069 45.38 13.65 -18.55
N ASN A 1070 44.41 14.41 -19.04
CA ASN A 1070 44.64 15.43 -20.06
C ASN A 1070 45.58 16.54 -19.58
N LYS A 1071 45.47 17.01 -18.33
CA LYS A 1071 46.40 18.00 -17.75
C LYS A 1071 47.82 17.46 -17.60
N ASN A 1072 47.97 16.19 -17.22
CA ASN A 1072 49.27 15.53 -17.09
C ASN A 1072 49.91 15.30 -18.46
N ASP A 1073 49.13 14.95 -19.48
CA ASP A 1073 49.59 14.79 -20.86
C ASP A 1073 49.97 16.15 -21.49
N LEU A 1074 49.21 17.22 -21.19
CA LEU A 1074 49.57 18.59 -21.57
C LEU A 1074 50.89 19.02 -20.91
N ARG A 1075 51.09 18.74 -19.60
CA ARG A 1075 52.34 18.99 -18.87
C ARG A 1075 53.51 18.17 -19.41
N PHE A 1076 53.27 16.94 -19.82
CA PHE A 1076 54.30 16.09 -20.42
C PHE A 1076 54.71 16.62 -21.81
N ARG A 1077 53.75 17.06 -22.64
CA ARG A 1077 54.04 17.74 -23.92
C ARG A 1077 54.76 19.08 -23.74
N THR A 1078 54.45 19.85 -22.70
CA THR A 1078 55.19 21.11 -22.41
C THR A 1078 56.60 20.84 -21.87
N LYS A 1079 56.78 19.88 -20.95
CA LYS A 1079 58.13 19.48 -20.48
C LYS A 1079 58.98 18.85 -21.60
N SER A 1080 58.38 18.08 -22.50
CA SER A 1080 59.05 17.53 -23.67
C SER A 1080 59.49 18.62 -24.68
N ARG A 1081 58.74 19.72 -24.82
CA ARG A 1081 59.16 20.89 -25.61
C ARG A 1081 60.26 21.71 -24.93
N ILE A 1082 60.27 21.81 -23.61
CA ILE A 1082 61.30 22.53 -22.85
C ILE A 1082 62.64 21.77 -22.84
N HIS A 1083 62.65 20.44 -22.95
CA HIS A 1083 63.89 19.65 -23.11
C HIS A 1083 64.42 19.56 -24.55
N ARG A 1084 63.76 20.20 -25.52
CA ARG A 1084 64.14 20.16 -26.94
C ARG A 1084 64.57 21.52 -27.50
N ASN A 1085 64.71 22.54 -26.64
CA ASN A 1085 65.27 23.85 -26.96
C ASN A 1085 66.57 24.07 -26.18
#